data_AF-A0A7Y9LE04-F1
#
_entry.id   AF-A0A7Y9LE04-F1
#
_cell.length_a   1.000
_cell.length_b   1.000
_cell.length_c   1.000
_cell.angle_alpha   90.00
_cell.angle_beta   90.00
_cell.angle_gamma   90.00
#
_symmetry.space_group_name_H-M   'P 1'
#
loop_
_entity.id
_entity.type
_entity.pdbx_description
1 polymer ?
#
loop_
_entity_poly.entity_id
_entity_poly.type
_entity_poly.pdbx_seq_one_letter_code
_entity_poly.pdbx_strand_id
1 'polypeptide(L)'
;MTGHRPRPGRRGAATRILLALLLTCGLLSVPAAARAEEVVETPIRIAGTPEPASEPAGTDGGPVELDASVFTTRPGEAQPAVVLSHGFNGSKGDSAETARRLAAAGYTVITYTARGFGSSGGLIHLDHPDFEVADLTKIIDYAATLPEVQRTGDNDPVIGLAGVSYGGAVTLFGGADPRVDAIAPAFTWNSLPHALFPQYASDGTQEAPAQVESIDTAGVFKARWASLFFLDTSRPDDPNVPADRSLCGRFSLDLCRAYLETAQTGRPNARLVELLGQSSPQSVLGRISAPTMIIAGEQDTLFPLDHADANLRGLPAGTPARMVWVDGGHDGTIALDPMTAELESWFGRHLKGEQTDPGPAFAVDIPTGRANGADRPTDRLTGAAYPGRGAPAMVTGSLSLDGDAQRMIAPPGGVPAALTSLPGLGPQIASLTGTEAYRIGVLPGQSVTFTSESLDEPLTVVGSARARIRLTPSTTSATLFASIWDLGPDSTSSGAPAPSSAVLPGLAVAPIRLEGLKPGVPTDVMINLPPIAHRYPVNHRAQLVISSTDQAYALPDEAADYELELLDRSLVLPTLTPVEVEPEQRFSVPAWLPITVGVLALAALAAIGIGRLRGFLQARADVERAELRDTPLAVDGLTKSYRDRLTKERVLAVHDVSFTAEPGQVVGLLGPNGAGKTTTIRMLMGLIRPDAGRAYVHGRTVRPGAPVLRSVGALVEGPGFLPHLSGEENLRAYWAATGRPEQEAKFDEVLRIADLGTAAQRRVRGYSHGMRQRLGIAQAMLGLPQVLILDEPVNGLDPPQIKAMRAVLADYAAAGRTVLLSSHLLGEVELTCSHVVMMNRGRVVLAGSVVELTERHDRPLEEVFLRLITP
;
A
#
# COMPACT_ATOMS: atom_id res chain seq x y z
N MET A 1 16.33 -85.15 2.50
CA MET A 1 15.77 -85.53 1.19
C MET A 1 15.31 -84.27 0.47
N THR A 2 15.89 -84.07 -0.72
CA THR A 2 15.45 -83.31 -1.91
C THR A 2 15.06 -81.83 -1.80
N GLY A 3 15.92 -80.99 -2.39
CA GLY A 3 15.74 -79.55 -2.56
C GLY A 3 14.80 -79.13 -3.69
N HIS A 4 14.37 -77.86 -3.60
CA HIS A 4 13.85 -77.08 -4.71
C HIS A 4 14.34 -75.63 -4.57
N ARG A 5 15.10 -75.15 -5.55
CA ARG A 5 15.51 -73.73 -5.67
C ARG A 5 14.38 -72.92 -6.32
N PRO A 6 14.28 -71.61 -6.00
CA PRO A 6 13.86 -70.63 -7.00
C PRO A 6 14.93 -69.54 -7.25
N ARG A 7 14.89 -69.00 -8.48
CA ARG A 7 15.81 -68.07 -9.15
C ARG A 7 15.93 -66.68 -8.48
N PRO A 8 17.04 -65.93 -8.70
CA PRO A 8 17.20 -64.59 -8.14
C PRO A 8 16.33 -63.57 -8.91
N GLY A 9 15.52 -62.83 -8.15
CA GLY A 9 14.67 -61.76 -8.65
C GLY A 9 15.47 -60.54 -9.10
N ARG A 10 15.28 -60.18 -10.37
CA ARG A 10 15.86 -59.05 -11.12
C ARG A 10 15.50 -57.63 -10.62
N ARG A 11 15.21 -57.45 -9.32
CA ARG A 11 14.66 -56.19 -8.75
C ARG A 11 15.64 -55.32 -7.95
N GLY A 12 16.89 -55.74 -7.75
CA GLY A 12 17.88 -54.97 -6.99
C GLY A 12 18.86 -54.11 -7.82
N ALA A 13 18.96 -54.35 -9.13
CA ALA A 13 19.98 -53.73 -9.98
C ALA A 13 19.56 -52.36 -10.53
N ALA A 14 18.28 -52.18 -10.88
CA ALA A 14 17.78 -50.92 -11.44
C ALA A 14 17.80 -49.77 -10.41
N THR A 15 17.52 -50.06 -9.14
CA THR A 15 17.48 -49.05 -8.06
C THR A 15 18.87 -48.52 -7.70
N ARG A 16 19.93 -49.34 -7.84
CA ARG A 16 21.31 -48.91 -7.56
C ARG A 16 21.90 -48.08 -8.70
N ILE A 17 21.50 -48.35 -9.94
CA ILE A 17 21.91 -47.56 -11.11
C ILE A 17 21.21 -46.19 -11.11
N LEU A 18 19.92 -46.13 -10.72
CA LEU A 18 19.19 -44.87 -10.62
C LEU A 18 19.72 -43.96 -9.50
N LEU A 19 20.14 -44.54 -8.37
CA LEU A 19 20.74 -43.77 -7.26
C LEU A 19 22.14 -43.25 -7.61
N ALA A 20 22.93 -44.01 -8.38
CA ALA A 20 24.24 -43.59 -8.86
C ALA A 20 24.15 -42.49 -9.93
N LEU A 21 23.14 -42.53 -10.82
CA LEU A 21 22.85 -41.48 -11.81
C LEU A 21 22.31 -40.19 -11.16
N LEU A 22 21.50 -40.31 -10.10
CA LEU A 22 21.04 -39.13 -9.32
C LEU A 22 22.17 -38.47 -8.53
N LEU A 23 23.15 -39.24 -8.05
CA LEU A 23 24.34 -38.71 -7.39
C LEU A 23 25.36 -38.10 -8.36
N THR A 24 25.38 -38.51 -9.63
CA THR A 24 26.29 -37.94 -10.65
C THR A 24 25.69 -36.74 -11.40
N CYS A 25 24.37 -36.66 -11.57
CA CYS A 25 23.72 -35.45 -12.12
C CYS A 25 23.57 -34.31 -11.10
N GLY A 26 23.71 -34.58 -9.79
CA GLY A 26 23.71 -33.55 -8.73
C GLY A 26 25.03 -32.79 -8.57
N LEU A 27 26.05 -33.11 -9.38
CA LEU A 27 27.38 -32.48 -9.35
C LEU A 27 27.66 -31.55 -10.55
N LEU A 28 26.64 -31.24 -11.35
CA LEU A 28 26.73 -30.16 -12.33
C LEU A 28 26.61 -28.81 -11.61
N SER A 29 27.78 -28.32 -11.18
CA SER A 29 28.12 -26.90 -10.97
C SER A 29 26.97 -26.02 -10.50
N VAL A 30 26.68 -26.10 -9.20
CA VAL A 30 26.13 -24.96 -8.47
C VAL A 30 27.19 -23.86 -8.61
N PRO A 31 26.93 -22.73 -9.30
CA PRO A 31 27.85 -21.61 -9.22
C PRO A 31 27.98 -21.29 -7.74
N ALA A 32 29.21 -21.22 -7.23
CA ALA A 32 29.45 -20.85 -5.86
C ALA A 32 28.58 -19.63 -5.56
N ALA A 33 27.62 -19.78 -4.65
CA ALA A 33 26.86 -18.65 -4.16
C ALA A 33 27.91 -17.69 -3.60
N ALA A 34 28.20 -16.62 -4.34
CA ALA A 34 28.99 -15.53 -3.83
C ALA A 34 28.36 -15.19 -2.48
N ARG A 35 29.14 -15.25 -1.41
CA ARG A 35 28.70 -14.68 -0.14
C ARG A 35 28.33 -13.25 -0.48
N ALA A 36 27.05 -12.89 -0.38
CA ALA A 36 26.65 -11.50 -0.49
C ALA A 36 27.48 -10.74 0.54
N GLU A 37 28.32 -9.81 0.08
CA GLU A 37 29.08 -8.95 0.99
C GLU A 37 28.09 -8.23 1.89
N GLU A 38 28.35 -8.25 3.19
CA GLU A 38 27.46 -7.62 4.17
C GLU A 38 27.56 -6.10 4.02
N VAL A 39 26.43 -5.44 3.75
CA VAL A 39 26.37 -3.98 3.68
C VAL A 39 26.45 -3.40 5.08
N VAL A 40 27.46 -2.55 5.31
CA VAL A 40 27.67 -1.84 6.57
C VAL A 40 26.96 -0.49 6.49
N GLU A 41 26.06 -0.22 7.45
CA GLU A 41 25.42 1.08 7.65
C GLU A 41 26.12 1.82 8.81
N THR A 42 26.65 3.01 8.55
CA THR A 42 27.30 3.86 9.54
C THR A 42 26.50 5.15 9.74
N PRO A 43 25.82 5.33 10.89
CA PRO A 43 25.15 6.57 11.22
C PRO A 43 26.15 7.72 11.38
N ILE A 44 25.85 8.87 10.78
CA ILE A 44 26.68 10.08 10.83
C ILE A 44 25.82 11.32 11.06
N ARG A 45 26.46 12.42 11.46
CA ARG A 45 25.86 13.75 11.55
C ARG A 45 26.62 14.71 10.64
N ILE A 46 25.88 15.46 9.82
CA ILE A 46 26.44 16.43 8.88
C ILE A 46 25.98 17.82 9.32
N ALA A 47 26.91 18.77 9.42
CA ALA A 47 26.57 20.17 9.68
C ALA A 47 26.04 20.79 8.38
N GLY A 48 24.76 21.18 8.38
CA GLY A 48 24.12 21.92 7.30
C GLY A 48 24.45 23.41 7.31
N THR A 49 23.63 24.22 6.68
CA THR A 49 23.74 25.68 6.73
C THR A 49 23.04 26.27 7.96
N PRO A 50 23.44 27.48 8.39
CA PRO A 50 22.76 28.17 9.48
C PRO A 50 21.29 28.49 9.17
N GLU A 51 20.49 28.63 10.21
CA GLU A 51 19.13 29.17 10.11
C GLU A 51 19.06 30.56 10.77
N PRO A 52 18.30 31.53 10.21
CA PRO A 52 18.21 32.86 10.79
C PRO A 52 17.70 32.83 12.22
N ALA A 53 18.35 33.55 13.14
CA ALA A 53 17.93 33.68 14.53
C ALA A 53 16.54 34.34 14.71
N SER A 54 16.00 34.95 13.65
CA SER A 54 14.61 35.44 13.61
C SER A 54 13.58 34.32 13.52
N GLU A 55 14.01 33.10 13.15
CA GLU A 55 13.19 31.90 13.25
C GLU A 55 13.32 31.31 14.68
N PRO A 56 12.24 31.25 15.47
CA PRO A 56 12.20 30.80 16.87
C PRO A 56 12.50 29.31 17.12
N ALA A 57 12.93 28.54 16.12
CA ALA A 57 13.03 27.07 16.18
C ALA A 57 14.29 26.56 16.91
N GLY A 58 14.64 27.18 18.05
CA GLY A 58 15.76 26.74 18.88
C GLY A 58 17.14 26.85 18.22
N THR A 59 17.26 27.62 17.14
CA THR A 59 18.53 27.86 16.46
C THR A 59 19.23 29.04 17.11
N ASP A 60 20.46 28.83 17.56
CA ASP A 60 21.37 29.85 18.08
C ASP A 60 21.98 30.71 16.93
N GLY A 61 21.41 30.64 15.73
CA GLY A 61 22.00 31.14 14.49
C GLY A 61 23.15 30.26 13.96
N GLY A 62 23.39 29.09 14.55
CA GLY A 62 24.40 28.12 14.12
C GLY A 62 23.90 27.16 13.04
N PRO A 63 24.82 26.37 12.45
CA PRO A 63 24.51 25.30 11.49
C PRO A 63 23.48 24.30 12.02
N VAL A 64 22.50 23.92 11.19
CA VAL A 64 21.59 22.83 11.54
C VAL A 64 22.29 21.48 11.51
N GLU A 65 21.93 20.56 12.40
CA GLU A 65 22.44 19.19 12.37
C GLU A 65 21.54 18.30 11.51
N LEU A 66 22.12 17.65 10.49
CA LEU A 66 21.43 16.72 9.61
C LEU A 66 21.74 15.28 10.02
N ASP A 67 20.69 14.49 10.23
CA ASP A 67 20.78 13.06 10.49
C ASP A 67 21.02 12.28 9.19
N ALA A 68 22.14 11.58 9.09
CA ALA A 68 22.54 10.86 7.88
C ALA A 68 23.11 9.47 8.18
N SER A 69 23.28 8.66 7.13
CA SER A 69 23.88 7.33 7.18
C SER A 69 24.71 7.08 5.92
N VAL A 70 25.85 6.41 6.08
CA VAL A 70 26.69 5.92 4.97
C VAL A 70 26.54 4.41 4.85
N PHE A 71 26.31 3.90 3.63
CA PHE A 71 26.20 2.49 3.31
C PHE A 71 27.34 2.08 2.37
N THR A 72 28.06 1.00 2.69
CA THR A 72 29.11 0.44 1.83
C THR A 72 29.32 -1.04 2.12
N THR A 73 29.76 -1.82 1.13
CA THR A 73 30.25 -3.20 1.35
C THR A 73 31.75 -3.27 1.62
N ARG A 74 32.51 -2.20 1.34
CA ARG A 74 33.98 -2.18 1.48
C ARG A 74 34.45 -0.95 2.28
N PRO A 75 34.28 -0.96 3.61
CA PRO A 75 34.75 0.13 4.47
C PRO A 75 36.24 0.44 4.25
N GLY A 76 36.58 1.73 4.10
CA GLY A 76 37.94 2.19 3.81
C GLY A 76 38.43 2.01 2.37
N GLU A 77 37.64 1.41 1.47
CA GLU A 77 37.95 1.39 0.03
C GLU A 77 37.11 2.42 -0.72
N ALA A 78 37.77 3.21 -1.56
CA ALA A 78 37.12 4.27 -2.32
C ALA A 78 36.23 3.69 -3.44
N GLN A 79 34.96 4.10 -3.46
CA GLN A 79 33.95 3.75 -4.47
C GLN A 79 33.21 5.01 -4.94
N PRO A 80 32.65 5.05 -6.16
CA PRO A 80 31.76 6.14 -6.56
C PRO A 80 30.60 6.29 -5.58
N ALA A 81 30.22 7.53 -5.30
CA ALA A 81 29.21 7.83 -4.31
C ALA A 81 27.83 8.07 -4.95
N VAL A 82 26.78 7.74 -4.23
CA VAL A 82 25.40 8.15 -4.57
C VAL A 82 24.76 8.79 -3.34
N VAL A 83 24.22 9.99 -3.46
CA VAL A 83 23.40 10.62 -2.42
C VAL A 83 21.93 10.37 -2.74
N LEU A 84 21.18 9.83 -1.78
CA LEU A 84 19.75 9.61 -1.89
C LEU A 84 18.98 10.62 -1.03
N SER A 85 18.18 11.45 -1.68
CA SER A 85 17.29 12.42 -1.04
C SER A 85 15.89 11.84 -0.88
N HIS A 86 15.31 11.98 0.32
CA HIS A 86 13.99 11.44 0.64
C HIS A 86 12.85 12.30 0.07
N GLY A 87 11.67 11.70 -0.08
CA GLY A 87 10.43 12.41 -0.44
C GLY A 87 9.89 13.27 0.71
N PHE A 88 8.90 14.12 0.44
CA PHE A 88 8.34 15.01 1.46
C PHE A 88 7.75 14.20 2.64
N ASN A 89 7.95 14.69 3.88
CA ASN A 89 7.60 13.99 5.13
C ASN A 89 8.36 12.66 5.36
N GLY A 90 9.31 12.33 4.48
CA GLY A 90 10.17 11.17 4.61
C GLY A 90 11.37 11.38 5.52
N SER A 91 12.26 10.40 5.52
CA SER A 91 13.54 10.41 6.22
C SER A 91 14.59 9.59 5.48
N LYS A 92 15.83 9.62 5.99
CA LYS A 92 16.91 8.74 5.52
C LYS A 92 16.54 7.24 5.51
N GLY A 93 15.57 6.84 6.35
CA GLY A 93 15.10 5.46 6.46
C GLY A 93 14.33 4.97 5.23
N ASP A 94 13.65 5.87 4.52
CA ASP A 94 12.82 5.50 3.36
C ASP A 94 13.68 5.11 2.15
N SER A 95 14.90 5.64 2.09
CA SER A 95 15.89 5.31 1.04
C SER A 95 16.82 4.17 1.46
N ALA A 96 16.66 3.57 2.65
CA ALA A 96 17.62 2.62 3.19
C ALA A 96 17.64 1.29 2.42
N GLU A 97 16.53 0.85 1.83
CA GLU A 97 16.51 -0.35 0.98
C GLU A 97 17.25 -0.11 -0.34
N THR A 98 16.88 0.95 -1.07
CA THR A 98 17.61 1.40 -2.27
C THR A 98 19.11 1.59 -1.97
N ALA A 99 19.47 2.19 -0.83
CA ALA A 99 20.86 2.40 -0.44
C ALA A 99 21.62 1.09 -0.23
N ARG A 100 20.99 0.08 0.38
CA ARG A 100 21.62 -1.24 0.54
C ARG A 100 21.81 -1.95 -0.80
N ARG A 101 20.88 -1.79 -1.75
CA ARG A 101 21.01 -2.39 -3.09
C ARG A 101 22.13 -1.73 -3.88
N LEU A 102 22.17 -0.40 -3.92
CA LEU A 102 23.26 0.34 -4.55
C LEU A 102 24.61 0.06 -3.86
N ALA A 103 24.65 -0.02 -2.53
CA ALA A 103 25.88 -0.41 -1.82
C ALA A 103 26.34 -1.81 -2.21
N ALA A 104 25.43 -2.77 -2.32
CA ALA A 104 25.73 -4.12 -2.82
C ALA A 104 26.18 -4.13 -4.29
N ALA A 105 25.75 -3.14 -5.09
CA ALA A 105 26.25 -2.90 -6.44
C ALA A 105 27.63 -2.22 -6.46
N GLY A 106 28.23 -1.89 -5.31
CA GLY A 106 29.58 -1.31 -5.22
C GLY A 106 29.63 0.21 -5.29
N TYR A 107 28.61 0.88 -4.74
CA TYR A 107 28.61 2.32 -4.48
C TYR A 107 28.77 2.61 -2.98
N THR A 108 29.36 3.76 -2.65
CA THR A 108 29.25 4.34 -1.31
C THR A 108 28.00 5.21 -1.28
N VAL A 109 26.96 4.80 -0.54
CA VAL A 109 25.66 5.50 -0.57
C VAL A 109 25.48 6.35 0.67
N ILE A 110 25.10 7.61 0.50
CA ILE A 110 24.76 8.52 1.59
C ILE A 110 23.25 8.75 1.57
N THR A 111 22.57 8.41 2.66
CA THR A 111 21.17 8.83 2.89
C THR A 111 21.15 9.88 3.98
N TYR A 112 20.24 10.84 3.89
CA TYR A 112 20.09 11.89 4.90
C TYR A 112 18.63 12.22 5.11
N THR A 113 18.32 12.80 6.27
CA THR A 113 17.04 13.43 6.57
C THR A 113 17.26 14.94 6.45
N ALA A 114 16.53 15.61 5.57
CA ALA A 114 16.60 17.05 5.37
C ALA A 114 16.17 17.79 6.65
N ARG A 115 16.60 19.05 6.78
CA ARG A 115 16.22 19.92 7.90
C ARG A 115 14.70 19.97 8.10
N GLY A 116 14.26 20.12 9.34
CA GLY A 116 12.84 20.12 9.69
C GLY A 116 12.19 18.73 9.68
N PHE A 117 12.81 17.68 9.14
CA PHE A 117 12.26 16.33 9.17
C PHE A 117 12.95 15.43 10.20
N GLY A 118 12.21 14.42 10.67
CA GLY A 118 12.72 13.38 11.57
C GLY A 118 13.54 13.93 12.74
N SER A 119 14.79 13.47 12.84
CA SER A 119 15.77 13.87 13.86
C SER A 119 16.76 14.94 13.40
N SER A 120 16.55 15.55 12.23
CA SER A 120 17.33 16.70 11.78
C SER A 120 16.77 17.99 12.38
N GLY A 121 17.66 18.96 12.64
CA GLY A 121 17.28 20.29 13.15
C GLY A 121 16.70 21.22 12.08
N GLY A 122 16.37 22.45 12.47
CA GLY A 122 15.91 23.52 11.56
C GLY A 122 14.44 23.42 11.13
N LEU A 123 14.01 24.33 10.26
CA LEU A 123 12.67 24.37 9.66
C LEU A 123 12.69 23.93 8.19
N ILE A 124 11.50 23.61 7.68
CA ILE A 124 11.23 23.27 6.28
C ILE A 124 11.03 24.58 5.52
N HIS A 125 11.89 24.86 4.55
CA HIS A 125 11.79 26.01 3.63
C HIS A 125 11.42 25.59 2.20
N LEU A 126 11.13 24.30 2.01
CA LEU A 126 10.61 23.73 0.77
C LEU A 126 11.64 23.82 -0.37
N ASP A 127 12.79 23.16 -0.24
CA ASP A 127 13.86 23.17 -1.25
C ASP A 127 14.35 24.57 -1.61
N HIS A 128 14.34 25.48 -0.63
CA HIS A 128 14.81 26.82 -0.86
C HIS A 128 16.33 26.81 -1.10
N PRO A 129 16.85 27.59 -2.09
CA PRO A 129 18.26 27.61 -2.45
C PRO A 129 19.23 27.86 -1.28
N ASP A 130 18.85 28.75 -0.35
CA ASP A 130 19.69 29.12 0.80
C ASP A 130 19.65 28.11 1.96
N PHE A 131 18.75 27.12 1.91
CA PHE A 131 18.49 26.18 2.99
C PHE A 131 18.72 24.74 2.54
N GLU A 132 17.69 23.97 2.16
CA GLU A 132 17.84 22.53 1.89
C GLU A 132 18.71 22.22 0.67
N VAL A 133 18.73 23.10 -0.33
CA VAL A 133 19.65 22.99 -1.47
C VAL A 133 21.09 23.27 -1.03
N ALA A 134 21.31 24.29 -0.19
CA ALA A 134 22.64 24.57 0.34
C ALA A 134 23.14 23.49 1.30
N ASP A 135 22.23 22.81 2.02
CA ASP A 135 22.54 21.61 2.81
C ASP A 135 23.04 20.47 1.93
N LEU A 136 22.43 20.26 0.75
CA LEU A 136 22.92 19.27 -0.19
C LEU A 136 24.38 19.55 -0.60
N THR A 137 24.73 20.82 -0.83
CA THR A 137 26.12 21.21 -1.08
C THR A 137 27.03 20.83 0.08
N LYS A 138 26.57 20.96 1.35
CA LYS A 138 27.32 20.51 2.53
C LYS A 138 27.46 19.00 2.62
N ILE A 139 26.47 18.25 2.13
CA ILE A 139 26.53 16.79 2.04
C ILE A 139 27.56 16.37 0.98
N ILE A 140 27.61 17.06 -0.16
CA ILE A 140 28.64 16.84 -1.19
C ILE A 140 30.04 17.18 -0.65
N ASP A 141 30.18 18.31 0.05
CA ASP A 141 31.43 18.69 0.73
C ASP A 141 31.87 17.59 1.71
N TYR A 142 30.95 17.05 2.51
CA TYR A 142 31.22 15.97 3.44
C TYR A 142 31.60 14.66 2.71
N ALA A 143 30.89 14.30 1.63
CA ALA A 143 31.18 13.13 0.83
C ALA A 143 32.63 13.15 0.31
N ALA A 144 33.12 14.31 -0.13
CA ALA A 144 34.51 14.49 -0.57
C ALA A 144 35.55 14.26 0.56
N THR A 145 35.16 14.28 1.84
CA THR A 145 36.05 13.98 2.97
C THR A 145 36.13 12.50 3.31
N LEU A 146 35.14 11.70 2.90
CA LEU A 146 35.06 10.29 3.26
C LEU A 146 36.13 9.46 2.53
N PRO A 147 36.88 8.58 3.23
CA PRO A 147 37.83 7.68 2.59
C PRO A 147 37.15 6.65 1.67
N GLU A 148 35.89 6.32 1.93
CA GLU A 148 35.05 5.41 1.13
C GLU A 148 34.60 6.03 -0.21
N VAL A 149 34.78 7.33 -0.41
CA VAL A 149 34.36 8.02 -1.63
C VAL A 149 35.52 8.16 -2.59
N GLN A 150 35.32 7.64 -3.80
CA GLN A 150 36.23 7.82 -4.92
C GLN A 150 36.33 9.30 -5.27
N ARG A 151 37.56 9.74 -5.49
CA ARG A 151 37.88 11.10 -5.91
C ARG A 151 38.74 11.05 -7.17
N THR A 152 38.57 12.04 -8.02
CA THR A 152 39.45 12.32 -9.15
C THR A 152 40.30 13.56 -8.83
N GLY A 153 41.32 13.81 -9.66
CA GLY A 153 42.07 15.09 -9.72
C GLY A 153 42.13 15.89 -8.43
N ASP A 154 41.54 17.07 -8.43
CA ASP A 154 41.56 18.09 -7.36
C ASP A 154 40.74 17.71 -6.09
N ASN A 155 40.77 16.42 -5.69
CA ASN A 155 39.90 15.83 -4.66
C ASN A 155 38.40 15.92 -4.99
N ASP A 156 38.06 15.97 -6.27
CA ASP A 156 36.69 16.06 -6.75
C ASP A 156 35.98 14.70 -6.59
N PRO A 157 34.90 14.59 -5.79
CA PRO A 157 34.24 13.30 -5.56
C PRO A 157 33.56 12.81 -6.84
N VAL A 158 33.68 11.51 -7.12
CA VAL A 158 32.83 10.87 -8.15
C VAL A 158 31.46 10.61 -7.52
N ILE A 159 30.45 11.39 -7.88
CA ILE A 159 29.18 11.42 -7.15
C ILE A 159 27.95 11.57 -8.05
N GLY A 160 26.94 10.74 -7.78
CA GLY A 160 25.61 10.88 -8.35
C GLY A 160 24.55 11.24 -7.32
N LEU A 161 23.43 11.81 -7.78
CA LEU A 161 22.29 12.18 -6.93
C LEU A 161 21.01 11.52 -7.41
N ALA A 162 20.17 11.02 -6.50
CA ALA A 162 18.82 10.55 -6.83
C ALA A 162 17.83 10.87 -5.72
N GLY A 163 16.56 11.03 -6.09
CA GLY A 163 15.50 11.30 -5.12
C GLY A 163 14.13 11.33 -5.78
N VAL A 164 13.10 11.18 -4.95
CA VAL A 164 11.69 11.22 -5.38
C VAL A 164 11.00 12.45 -4.84
N SER A 165 10.01 13.00 -5.56
CA SER A 165 9.19 14.11 -5.07
C SER A 165 10.06 15.29 -4.63
N TYR A 166 9.96 15.71 -3.37
CA TYR A 166 10.85 16.66 -2.71
C TYR A 166 12.34 16.37 -2.96
N GLY A 167 12.81 15.15 -2.66
CA GLY A 167 14.18 14.76 -2.95
C GLY A 167 14.55 14.78 -4.44
N GLY A 168 13.57 14.65 -5.35
CA GLY A 168 13.77 14.80 -6.78
C GLY A 168 14.06 16.25 -7.20
N ALA A 169 13.44 17.23 -6.55
CA ALA A 169 13.69 18.63 -6.82
C ALA A 169 15.04 19.07 -6.26
N VAL A 170 15.37 18.63 -5.04
CA VAL A 170 16.72 18.76 -4.47
C VAL A 170 17.78 18.15 -5.39
N THR A 171 17.50 16.99 -5.99
CA THR A 171 18.39 16.33 -6.97
C THR A 171 18.62 17.19 -8.22
N LEU A 172 17.58 17.85 -8.75
CA LEU A 172 17.72 18.79 -9.87
C LEU A 172 18.55 20.02 -9.48
N PHE A 173 18.30 20.59 -8.29
CA PHE A 173 19.12 21.68 -7.78
C PHE A 173 20.59 21.30 -7.63
N GLY A 174 20.85 20.13 -7.05
CA GLY A 174 22.19 19.58 -6.88
C GLY A 174 22.92 19.30 -8.19
N GLY A 175 22.20 18.92 -9.25
CA GLY A 175 22.79 18.72 -10.58
C GLY A 175 23.42 19.97 -11.21
N ALA A 176 23.15 21.16 -10.66
CA ALA A 176 23.82 22.39 -11.07
C ALA A 176 25.19 22.60 -10.37
N ASP A 177 25.53 21.79 -9.35
CA ASP A 177 26.87 21.74 -8.78
C ASP A 177 27.82 21.05 -9.78
N PRO A 178 28.92 21.70 -10.20
CA PRO A 178 29.80 21.16 -11.23
C PRO A 178 30.53 19.87 -10.83
N ARG A 179 30.50 19.49 -9.55
CA ARG A 179 31.10 18.26 -9.03
C ARG A 179 30.20 17.03 -9.19
N VAL A 180 28.94 17.21 -9.59
CA VAL A 180 27.97 16.11 -9.72
C VAL A 180 28.09 15.49 -11.11
N ASP A 181 28.35 14.19 -11.16
CA ASP A 181 28.61 13.45 -12.39
C ASP A 181 27.36 12.87 -13.07
N ALA A 182 26.29 12.63 -12.31
CA ALA A 182 25.02 12.14 -12.84
C ALA A 182 23.86 12.35 -11.87
N ILE A 183 22.65 12.59 -12.38
CA ILE A 183 21.45 12.72 -11.54
C ILE A 183 20.29 11.86 -12.04
N ALA A 184 19.44 11.44 -11.10
CA ALA A 184 18.21 10.70 -11.38
C ALA A 184 17.02 11.24 -10.54
N PRO A 185 16.46 12.42 -10.90
CA PRO A 185 15.26 12.94 -10.25
C PRO A 185 13.99 12.20 -10.69
N ALA A 186 13.13 11.87 -9.73
CA ALA A 186 11.89 11.12 -9.99
C ALA A 186 10.66 11.80 -9.38
N PHE A 187 9.51 11.71 -10.06
CA PHE A 187 8.20 12.19 -9.61
C PHE A 187 8.26 13.61 -9.03
N THR A 188 8.88 14.58 -9.70
CA THR A 188 9.18 15.88 -9.10
C THR A 188 8.71 17.05 -9.94
N TRP A 189 8.68 18.23 -9.34
CA TRP A 189 8.24 19.45 -10.00
C TRP A 189 9.35 20.10 -10.80
N ASN A 190 8.91 20.92 -11.76
CA ASN A 190 9.71 21.94 -12.40
C ASN A 190 9.48 23.32 -11.75
N SER A 191 8.22 23.61 -11.47
CA SER A 191 7.71 24.90 -11.00
C SER A 191 6.62 24.66 -9.96
N LEU A 192 6.88 24.99 -8.69
CA LEU A 192 5.86 24.89 -7.64
C LEU A 192 4.69 25.87 -7.81
N PRO A 193 4.88 27.10 -8.35
CA PRO A 193 3.75 27.94 -8.71
C PRO A 193 2.81 27.25 -9.70
N HIS A 194 3.35 26.60 -10.74
CA HIS A 194 2.53 25.82 -11.68
C HIS A 194 1.94 24.55 -11.03
N ALA A 195 2.67 23.90 -10.13
CA ALA A 195 2.15 22.72 -9.43
C ALA A 195 0.93 23.04 -8.54
N LEU A 196 0.96 24.16 -7.81
CA LEU A 196 -0.12 24.57 -6.90
C LEU A 196 -1.20 25.42 -7.54
N PHE A 197 -0.88 26.14 -8.63
CA PHE A 197 -1.81 26.95 -9.42
C PHE A 197 -1.74 26.57 -10.91
N PRO A 198 -1.99 25.29 -11.27
CA PRO A 198 -1.90 24.81 -12.64
C PRO A 198 -2.81 25.59 -13.59
N GLN A 199 -2.24 25.99 -14.72
CA GLN A 199 -2.93 26.67 -15.80
C GLN A 199 -2.74 25.90 -17.10
N TYR A 200 -3.85 25.54 -17.75
CA TYR A 200 -3.84 24.78 -18.99
C TYR A 200 -4.45 25.55 -20.18
N ALA A 201 -4.85 26.81 -20.00
CA ALA A 201 -5.01 27.72 -21.12
C ALA A 201 -3.61 28.08 -21.68
N SER A 202 -3.43 27.91 -22.99
CA SER A 202 -2.15 28.05 -23.67
C SER A 202 -2.19 29.08 -24.80
N ASP A 203 -1.01 29.48 -25.26
CA ASP A 203 -0.85 30.28 -26.48
C ASP A 203 -0.89 29.42 -27.76
N GLY A 204 -0.91 28.08 -27.60
CA GLY A 204 -0.98 27.10 -28.68
C GLY A 204 0.37 26.54 -29.14
N THR A 205 1.48 26.85 -28.46
CA THR A 205 2.79 26.27 -28.75
C THR A 205 2.94 24.86 -28.14
N GLN A 206 3.53 23.92 -28.90
CA GLN A 206 3.85 22.56 -28.44
C GLN A 206 4.92 21.93 -29.33
N GLU A 207 6.11 21.75 -28.79
CA GLU A 207 7.30 21.17 -29.43
C GLU A 207 7.69 19.82 -28.81
N ALA A 208 7.18 19.51 -27.61
CA ALA A 208 7.38 18.26 -26.91
C ALA A 208 6.04 17.59 -26.49
N PRO A 209 6.03 16.27 -26.25
CA PRO A 209 4.78 15.52 -26.03
C PRO A 209 3.97 16.01 -24.86
N ALA A 210 4.59 16.29 -23.70
CA ALA A 210 3.88 16.70 -22.50
C ALA A 210 4.01 18.20 -22.21
N GLN A 211 4.51 19.00 -23.17
CA GLN A 211 4.66 20.43 -22.99
C GLN A 211 3.30 21.12 -22.78
N VAL A 212 3.21 21.90 -21.71
CA VAL A 212 2.11 22.80 -21.40
C VAL A 212 2.70 24.20 -21.17
N GLU A 213 2.78 25.02 -22.22
CA GLU A 213 3.09 26.45 -22.10
C GLU A 213 1.81 27.21 -21.81
N SER A 214 1.70 27.78 -20.61
CA SER A 214 0.50 28.43 -20.12
C SER A 214 0.54 29.94 -20.35
N ILE A 215 -0.65 30.55 -20.41
CA ILE A 215 -0.77 32.01 -20.35
C ILE A 215 -0.25 32.55 -19.00
N ASP A 216 0.20 33.81 -18.96
CA ASP A 216 0.81 34.48 -17.79
C ASP A 216 -0.14 34.70 -16.58
N THR A 217 -1.28 34.02 -16.53
CA THR A 217 -2.24 34.09 -15.43
C THR A 217 -2.19 32.81 -14.61
N ALA A 218 -1.88 32.94 -13.32
CA ALA A 218 -1.90 31.83 -12.38
C ALA A 218 -3.25 31.10 -12.41
N GLY A 219 -3.20 29.77 -12.36
CA GLY A 219 -4.35 28.92 -12.56
C GLY A 219 -5.21 28.71 -11.32
N VAL A 220 -5.81 27.53 -11.23
CA VAL A 220 -6.74 27.17 -10.16
C VAL A 220 -5.98 26.56 -8.99
N PHE A 221 -6.20 27.03 -7.77
CA PHE A 221 -5.48 26.53 -6.59
C PHE A 221 -5.82 25.05 -6.29
N LYS A 222 -4.82 24.16 -6.27
CA LYS A 222 -4.94 22.73 -5.87
C LYS A 222 -5.14 22.58 -4.36
N ALA A 223 -6.31 23.00 -3.87
CA ALA A 223 -6.59 23.11 -2.44
C ALA A 223 -6.43 21.79 -1.67
N ARG A 224 -6.81 20.64 -2.24
CA ARG A 224 -6.72 19.34 -1.54
C ARG A 224 -5.28 18.87 -1.35
N TRP A 225 -4.48 18.93 -2.41
CA TRP A 225 -3.05 18.62 -2.34
C TRP A 225 -2.30 19.55 -1.40
N ALA A 226 -2.54 20.87 -1.52
CA ALA A 226 -1.91 21.84 -0.63
C ALA A 226 -2.32 21.62 0.83
N SER A 227 -3.59 21.32 1.10
CA SER A 227 -4.05 21.02 2.46
C SER A 227 -3.33 19.82 3.07
N LEU A 228 -3.18 18.73 2.33
CA LEU A 228 -2.45 17.56 2.82
C LEU A 228 -0.98 17.88 3.08
N PHE A 229 -0.33 18.55 2.13
CA PHE A 229 1.08 18.92 2.23
C PHE A 229 1.38 19.73 3.51
N PHE A 230 0.55 20.73 3.83
CA PHE A 230 0.78 21.59 4.98
C PHE A 230 0.26 21.01 6.32
N LEU A 231 -0.76 20.14 6.28
CA LEU A 231 -1.31 19.51 7.49
C LEU A 231 -0.52 18.27 7.92
N ASP A 232 0.10 17.53 7.00
CA ASP A 232 0.81 16.28 7.32
C ASP A 232 2.06 16.51 8.20
N THR A 233 2.62 17.73 8.17
CA THR A 233 3.69 18.17 9.06
C THR A 233 3.19 18.78 10.38
N SER A 234 1.89 19.02 10.50
CA SER A 234 1.28 19.67 11.65
C SER A 234 0.95 18.62 12.72
N ARG A 235 1.76 18.58 13.79
CA ARG A 235 1.55 17.71 14.95
C ARG A 235 1.16 18.57 16.15
N PRO A 236 -0.10 18.49 16.64
CA PRO A 236 -0.56 19.30 17.76
C PRO A 236 0.28 19.16 19.04
N ASP A 237 0.95 18.01 19.20
CA ASP A 237 1.75 17.67 20.38
C ASP A 237 3.27 17.55 20.07
N ASP A 238 3.80 18.11 18.96
CA ASP A 238 5.25 18.06 18.70
C ASP A 238 6.00 18.93 19.74
N PRO A 239 6.83 18.34 20.62
CA PRO A 239 7.54 19.10 21.65
C PRO A 239 8.57 20.08 21.07
N ASN A 240 8.91 19.95 19.78
CA ASN A 240 9.84 20.83 19.07
C ASN A 240 9.15 22.01 18.37
N VAL A 241 7.81 22.09 18.42
CA VAL A 241 7.04 23.19 17.84
C VAL A 241 6.33 23.95 18.96
N PRO A 242 6.60 25.26 19.15
CA PRO A 242 5.88 26.08 20.11
C PRO A 242 4.36 26.02 19.91
N ALA A 243 3.58 26.00 21.01
CA ALA A 243 2.12 25.82 20.95
C ALA A 243 1.37 26.89 20.12
N ASP A 244 1.94 28.11 20.04
CA ASP A 244 1.45 29.21 19.20
C ASP A 244 1.73 29.03 17.70
N ARG A 245 2.39 27.93 17.31
CA ARG A 245 2.74 27.55 15.93
C ARG A 245 2.15 26.23 15.46
N SER A 246 1.20 25.66 16.20
CA SER A 246 0.58 24.36 15.88
C SER A 246 0.01 24.25 14.45
N LEU A 247 -0.43 25.37 13.85
CA LEU A 247 -0.92 25.42 12.46
C LEU A 247 0.18 25.43 11.39
N CYS A 248 1.41 25.82 11.76
CA CYS A 248 2.55 25.89 10.84
C CYS A 248 3.46 24.66 10.91
N GLY A 249 3.30 23.82 11.92
CA GLY A 249 4.18 22.67 12.15
C GLY A 249 5.64 23.09 12.13
N ARG A 250 6.43 22.44 11.27
CA ARG A 250 7.87 22.69 11.10
C ARG A 250 8.22 23.53 9.86
N PHE A 251 7.25 24.16 9.21
CA PHE A 251 7.53 25.09 8.11
C PHE A 251 8.11 26.41 8.62
N SER A 252 8.89 27.08 7.76
CA SER A 252 9.25 28.49 7.95
C SER A 252 7.99 29.35 8.11
N LEU A 253 8.10 30.44 8.87
CA LEU A 253 6.93 31.30 9.10
C LEU A 253 6.40 31.95 7.85
N ASP A 254 7.29 32.38 6.97
CA ASP A 254 6.91 33.14 5.79
C ASP A 254 6.14 32.26 4.81
N LEU A 255 6.61 31.03 4.57
CA LEU A 255 5.94 30.02 3.78
C LEU A 255 4.60 29.64 4.39
N CYS A 256 4.56 29.37 5.70
CA CYS A 256 3.31 29.05 6.40
C CYS A 256 2.27 30.18 6.27
N ARG A 257 2.66 31.43 6.56
CA ARG A 257 1.73 32.56 6.51
C ARG A 257 1.20 32.81 5.11
N ALA A 258 2.08 32.76 4.11
CA ALA A 258 1.69 32.96 2.72
C ALA A 258 0.76 31.83 2.21
N TYR A 259 0.99 30.59 2.67
CA TYR A 259 0.07 29.47 2.44
C TYR A 259 -1.28 29.67 3.12
N LEU A 260 -1.31 30.00 4.42
CA LEU A 260 -2.57 30.15 5.16
C LEU A 260 -3.48 31.21 4.53
N GLU A 261 -2.91 32.31 4.04
CA GLU A 261 -3.66 33.34 3.31
C GLU A 261 -4.24 32.81 1.98
N THR A 262 -3.45 32.04 1.23
CA THR A 262 -3.90 31.37 0.00
C THR A 262 -5.00 30.35 0.30
N ALA A 263 -4.85 29.54 1.35
CA ALA A 263 -5.81 28.52 1.75
C ALA A 263 -7.17 29.12 2.16
N GLN A 264 -7.15 30.30 2.78
CA GLN A 264 -8.37 31.03 3.15
C GLN A 264 -9.08 31.67 1.96
N THR A 265 -8.32 32.17 0.98
CA THR A 265 -8.86 32.93 -0.15
C THR A 265 -9.11 32.10 -1.41
N GLY A 266 -8.48 30.92 -1.52
CA GLY A 266 -8.46 30.10 -2.73
C GLY A 266 -7.74 30.76 -3.91
N ARG A 267 -7.02 31.87 -3.69
CA ARG A 267 -6.39 32.67 -4.75
C ARG A 267 -4.87 32.73 -4.60
N PRO A 268 -4.12 32.87 -5.71
CA PRO A 268 -2.69 33.06 -5.67
C PRO A 268 -2.30 34.29 -4.82
N ASN A 269 -1.46 34.07 -3.82
CA ASN A 269 -0.82 35.13 -3.05
C ASN A 269 0.57 35.42 -3.65
N ALA A 270 0.88 36.70 -3.90
CA ALA A 270 2.13 37.10 -4.57
C ALA A 270 3.38 36.65 -3.81
N ARG A 271 3.37 36.74 -2.47
CA ARG A 271 4.49 36.30 -1.63
C ARG A 271 4.65 34.78 -1.66
N LEU A 272 3.54 34.03 -1.65
CA LEU A 272 3.61 32.57 -1.80
C LEU A 272 4.19 32.20 -3.17
N VAL A 273 3.69 32.80 -4.25
CA VAL A 273 4.17 32.53 -5.62
C VAL A 273 5.67 32.82 -5.75
N GLU A 274 6.15 33.91 -5.14
CA GLU A 274 7.58 34.25 -5.08
C GLU A 274 8.40 33.16 -4.38
N LEU A 275 7.98 32.75 -3.16
CA LEU A 275 8.65 31.70 -2.39
C LEU A 275 8.69 30.36 -3.14
N LEU A 276 7.55 29.94 -3.68
CA LEU A 276 7.46 28.72 -4.50
C LEU A 276 8.36 28.82 -5.74
N GLY A 277 8.47 30.00 -6.35
CA GLY A 277 9.36 30.27 -7.48
C GLY A 277 10.84 30.12 -7.12
N GLN A 278 11.25 30.54 -5.93
CA GLN A 278 12.61 30.32 -5.41
C GLN A 278 12.90 28.83 -5.19
N SER A 279 11.90 28.10 -4.71
CA SER A 279 11.89 26.64 -4.51
C SER A 279 11.70 25.81 -5.79
N SER A 280 11.83 26.42 -6.98
CA SER A 280 11.58 25.75 -8.26
C SER A 280 12.87 25.47 -9.06
N PRO A 281 13.16 24.21 -9.40
CA PRO A 281 14.35 23.82 -10.17
C PRO A 281 14.47 24.49 -11.53
N GLN A 282 13.36 24.98 -12.13
CA GLN A 282 13.37 25.71 -13.40
C GLN A 282 14.44 26.82 -13.48
N SER A 283 14.80 27.42 -12.33
CA SER A 283 15.81 28.46 -12.22
C SER A 283 17.25 27.98 -12.48
N VAL A 284 17.51 26.67 -12.39
CA VAL A 284 18.87 26.12 -12.48
C VAL A 284 19.09 25.15 -13.63
N LEU A 285 18.03 24.66 -14.29
CA LEU A 285 18.12 23.60 -15.30
C LEU A 285 19.16 23.88 -16.39
N GLY A 286 19.22 25.12 -16.89
CA GLY A 286 20.16 25.53 -17.94
C GLY A 286 21.64 25.48 -17.53
N ARG A 287 21.95 25.20 -16.26
CA ARG A 287 23.32 25.02 -15.74
C ARG A 287 23.68 23.55 -15.48
N ILE A 288 22.71 22.63 -15.59
CA ILE A 288 22.92 21.21 -15.33
C ILE A 288 23.64 20.57 -16.52
N SER A 289 24.95 20.39 -16.39
CA SER A 289 25.76 19.63 -17.37
C SER A 289 25.81 18.12 -17.08
N ALA A 290 25.45 17.72 -15.85
CA ALA A 290 25.42 16.33 -15.44
C ALA A 290 24.40 15.52 -16.27
N PRO A 291 24.77 14.35 -16.84
CA PRO A 291 23.81 13.38 -17.36
C PRO A 291 22.60 13.21 -16.43
N THR A 292 21.40 13.38 -16.99
CA THR A 292 20.14 13.41 -16.21
C THR A 292 19.13 12.34 -16.68
N MET A 293 18.71 11.43 -15.79
CA MET A 293 17.58 10.53 -16.02
C MET A 293 16.35 11.00 -15.24
N ILE A 294 15.33 11.48 -15.94
CA ILE A 294 14.07 11.92 -15.33
C ILE A 294 13.06 10.79 -15.36
N ILE A 295 12.45 10.51 -14.21
CA ILE A 295 11.40 9.51 -14.09
C ILE A 295 10.09 10.18 -13.66
N ALA A 296 8.99 9.90 -14.35
CA ALA A 296 7.71 10.55 -14.13
C ALA A 296 6.57 9.52 -14.04
N GLY A 297 5.60 9.79 -13.17
CA GLY A 297 4.43 8.94 -12.99
C GLY A 297 3.27 9.36 -13.90
N GLU A 298 2.69 8.40 -14.61
CA GLU A 298 1.54 8.64 -15.50
C GLU A 298 0.24 9.00 -14.77
N GLN A 299 0.15 8.70 -13.47
CA GLN A 299 -1.00 8.99 -12.60
C GLN A 299 -0.62 10.01 -11.51
N ASP A 300 0.37 10.85 -11.75
CA ASP A 300 0.80 11.88 -10.80
C ASP A 300 -0.02 13.16 -10.96
N THR A 301 -1.06 13.34 -10.14
CA THR A 301 -1.87 14.57 -10.19
C THR A 301 -1.25 15.74 -9.42
N LEU A 302 -0.21 15.50 -8.62
CA LEU A 302 0.50 16.57 -7.91
C LEU A 302 1.51 17.24 -8.84
N PHE A 303 2.40 16.45 -9.44
CA PHE A 303 3.40 16.86 -10.42
C PHE A 303 3.22 16.08 -11.73
N PRO A 304 2.26 16.48 -12.59
CA PRO A 304 1.98 15.75 -13.82
C PRO A 304 3.18 15.76 -14.78
N LEU A 305 3.05 14.95 -15.85
CA LEU A 305 4.11 14.71 -16.83
C LEU A 305 4.65 15.99 -17.50
N ASP A 306 3.90 17.10 -17.47
CA ASP A 306 4.31 18.41 -17.97
C ASP A 306 5.48 19.02 -17.17
N HIS A 307 5.59 18.73 -15.87
CA HIS A 307 6.76 19.12 -15.08
C HIS A 307 8.01 18.33 -15.49
N ALA A 308 7.89 17.03 -15.74
CA ALA A 308 9.01 16.21 -16.19
C ALA A 308 9.48 16.66 -17.58
N ASP A 309 8.55 16.94 -18.48
CA ASP A 309 8.82 17.52 -19.81
C ASP A 309 9.56 18.86 -19.71
N ALA A 310 9.07 19.79 -18.88
CA ALA A 310 9.72 21.08 -18.66
C ALA A 310 11.13 20.93 -18.04
N ASN A 311 11.31 20.00 -17.10
CA ASN A 311 12.62 19.67 -16.54
C ASN A 311 13.58 19.17 -17.61
N LEU A 312 13.13 18.25 -18.47
CA LEU A 312 13.96 17.72 -19.54
C LEU A 312 14.32 18.79 -20.57
N ARG A 313 13.35 19.60 -21.03
CA ARG A 313 13.58 20.67 -22.01
C ARG A 313 14.50 21.77 -21.48
N GLY A 314 14.42 22.08 -20.18
CA GLY A 314 15.24 23.11 -19.56
C GLY A 314 16.73 22.77 -19.46
N LEU A 315 17.12 21.49 -19.60
CA LEU A 315 18.53 21.10 -19.61
C LEU A 315 19.22 21.61 -20.90
N PRO A 316 20.52 21.95 -20.86
CA PRO A 316 21.29 22.27 -22.07
C PRO A 316 21.14 21.18 -23.15
N ALA A 317 21.05 21.56 -24.42
CA ALA A 317 20.79 20.63 -25.52
C ALA A 317 21.84 19.50 -25.63
N GLY A 318 23.09 19.76 -25.22
CA GLY A 318 24.18 18.77 -25.22
C GLY A 318 24.23 17.84 -24.00
N THR A 319 23.44 18.13 -22.95
CA THR A 319 23.40 17.29 -21.74
C THR A 319 22.74 15.95 -22.07
N PRO A 320 23.43 14.81 -21.86
CA PRO A 320 22.84 13.49 -22.00
C PRO A 320 21.62 13.36 -21.10
N ALA A 321 20.48 12.98 -21.66
CA ALA A 321 19.25 12.92 -20.91
C ALA A 321 18.40 11.71 -21.30
N ARG A 322 17.75 11.11 -20.31
CA ARG A 322 16.78 10.03 -20.48
C ARG A 322 15.47 10.42 -19.78
N MET A 323 14.34 10.16 -20.43
CA MET A 323 12.99 10.34 -19.87
C MET A 323 12.30 8.98 -19.77
N VAL A 324 11.78 8.65 -18.59
CA VAL A 324 11.03 7.41 -18.35
C VAL A 324 9.68 7.75 -17.73
N TRP A 325 8.61 7.38 -18.41
CA TRP A 325 7.25 7.43 -17.86
C TRP A 325 6.87 6.04 -17.37
N VAL A 326 6.44 5.96 -16.12
CA VAL A 326 6.06 4.71 -15.45
C VAL A 326 4.64 4.80 -14.92
N ASP A 327 4.01 3.64 -14.73
CA ASP A 327 2.71 3.59 -14.06
C ASP A 327 2.82 4.07 -12.60
N GLY A 328 1.79 4.76 -12.11
CA GLY A 328 1.74 5.32 -10.76
C GLY A 328 2.08 6.81 -10.67
N GLY A 329 2.36 7.28 -9.45
CA GLY A 329 2.51 8.70 -9.11
C GLY A 329 2.11 8.98 -7.67
N HIS A 330 2.03 10.26 -7.28
CA HIS A 330 1.66 10.69 -5.92
C HIS A 330 0.26 10.23 -5.46
N ASP A 331 -0.63 9.93 -6.39
CA ASP A 331 -1.95 9.37 -6.08
C ASP A 331 -1.90 7.91 -5.61
N GLY A 332 -0.75 7.22 -5.77
CA GLY A 332 -0.47 5.86 -5.31
C GLY A 332 0.80 5.78 -4.44
N THR A 333 1.74 4.89 -4.79
CA THR A 333 3.04 4.78 -4.10
C THR A 333 4.16 5.31 -4.98
N ILE A 334 4.97 6.23 -4.43
CA ILE A 334 6.23 6.69 -5.04
C ILE A 334 7.41 6.07 -4.27
N ALA A 335 8.30 5.37 -4.96
CA ALA A 335 9.50 4.79 -4.36
C ALA A 335 10.59 4.58 -5.43
N LEU A 336 11.85 4.64 -5.01
CA LEU A 336 13.00 4.28 -5.86
C LEU A 336 13.28 2.78 -5.88
N ASP A 337 12.81 2.01 -4.91
CA ASP A 337 13.07 0.56 -4.82
C ASP A 337 12.61 -0.22 -6.07
N PRO A 338 11.46 0.09 -6.71
CA PRO A 338 11.08 -0.54 -7.97
C PRO A 338 11.99 -0.14 -9.15
N MET A 339 12.73 0.96 -9.03
CA MET A 339 13.56 1.58 -10.06
C MET A 339 15.06 1.32 -9.86
N THR A 340 15.43 0.45 -8.92
CA THR A 340 16.85 0.20 -8.60
C THR A 340 17.62 -0.28 -9.83
N ALA A 341 17.00 -1.08 -10.71
CA ALA A 341 17.64 -1.57 -11.92
C ALA A 341 17.99 -0.44 -12.90
N GLU A 342 17.08 0.52 -13.11
CA GLU A 342 17.35 1.72 -13.90
C GLU A 342 18.47 2.57 -13.27
N LEU A 343 18.45 2.76 -11.95
CA LEU A 343 19.48 3.52 -11.23
C LEU A 343 20.86 2.84 -11.34
N GLU A 344 20.92 1.52 -11.16
CA GLU A 344 22.18 0.75 -11.28
C GLU A 344 22.77 0.86 -12.68
N SER A 345 21.96 0.75 -13.73
CA SER A 345 22.43 0.91 -15.11
C SER A 345 22.91 2.34 -15.39
N TRP A 346 22.12 3.34 -14.98
CA TRP A 346 22.41 4.75 -15.18
C TRP A 346 23.71 5.18 -14.48
N PHE A 347 23.82 4.92 -13.18
CA PHE A 347 25.03 5.23 -12.43
C PHE A 347 26.21 4.33 -12.80
N GLY A 348 25.97 3.10 -13.24
CA GLY A 348 27.04 2.21 -13.72
C GLY A 348 27.72 2.81 -14.94
N ARG A 349 26.92 3.34 -15.87
CA ARG A 349 27.42 4.02 -17.05
C ARG A 349 28.19 5.30 -16.71
N HIS A 350 27.60 6.16 -15.87
CA HIS A 350 28.10 7.53 -15.70
C HIS A 350 29.11 7.71 -14.55
N LEU A 351 29.05 6.89 -13.50
CA LEU A 351 29.96 7.00 -12.36
C LEU A 351 31.10 5.96 -12.40
N LYS A 352 30.85 4.76 -12.93
CA LYS A 352 31.84 3.68 -13.01
C LYS A 352 32.46 3.51 -14.40
N GLY A 353 31.89 4.13 -15.43
CA GLY A 353 32.32 3.96 -16.82
C GLY A 353 32.04 2.56 -17.38
N GLU A 354 31.04 1.86 -16.83
CA GLU A 354 30.64 0.54 -17.31
C GLU A 354 30.09 0.64 -18.74
N GLN A 355 30.20 -0.45 -19.50
CA GLN A 355 29.59 -0.57 -20.82
C GLN A 355 28.12 -1.03 -20.74
N THR A 356 27.44 -0.70 -19.64
CA THR A 356 26.00 -0.90 -19.49
C THR A 356 25.27 0.03 -20.44
N ASP A 357 24.29 -0.52 -21.17
CA ASP A 357 23.39 0.30 -21.97
C ASP A 357 22.43 1.03 -21.00
N PRO A 358 22.51 2.37 -20.89
CA PRO A 358 21.62 3.14 -20.04
C PRO A 358 20.21 3.21 -20.62
N GLY A 359 19.90 2.46 -21.69
CA GLY A 359 18.62 2.30 -22.36
C GLY A 359 18.20 3.48 -23.24
N PRO A 360 17.01 3.41 -23.85
CA PRO A 360 16.55 4.43 -24.81
C PRO A 360 16.34 5.79 -24.14
N ALA A 361 16.54 6.86 -24.90
CA ALA A 361 16.39 8.23 -24.42
C ALA A 361 14.95 8.57 -23.98
N PHE A 362 13.96 7.88 -24.54
CA PHE A 362 12.57 7.93 -24.07
C PHE A 362 12.00 6.53 -23.92
N ALA A 363 11.34 6.27 -22.79
CA ALA A 363 10.54 5.08 -22.55
C ALA A 363 9.24 5.44 -21.84
N VAL A 364 8.15 4.76 -22.19
CA VAL A 364 6.82 4.94 -21.59
C VAL A 364 6.13 3.59 -21.45
N ASP A 365 5.47 3.36 -20.33
CA ASP A 365 4.83 2.09 -19.98
C ASP A 365 3.30 2.20 -20.09
N ILE A 366 2.72 1.80 -21.22
CA ILE A 366 1.28 1.92 -21.46
C ILE A 366 0.51 0.77 -20.77
N PRO A 367 -0.42 1.03 -19.85
CA PRO A 367 -1.16 -0.05 -19.18
C PRO A 367 -2.10 -0.83 -20.11
N THR A 368 -2.02 -2.17 -20.11
CA THR A 368 -2.80 -3.03 -21.04
C THR A 368 -3.88 -3.90 -20.40
N GLY A 369 -4.03 -3.87 -19.07
CA GLY A 369 -5.02 -4.69 -18.35
C GLY A 369 -5.59 -4.03 -17.09
N ARG A 370 -6.47 -4.73 -16.38
CA ARG A 370 -6.92 -4.33 -15.04
C ARG A 370 -5.79 -4.56 -14.03
N ALA A 371 -5.62 -3.64 -13.08
CA ALA A 371 -4.67 -3.79 -11.99
C ALA A 371 -5.03 -5.00 -11.11
N ASN A 372 -4.06 -5.87 -10.83
CA ASN A 372 -4.18 -7.00 -9.89
C ASN A 372 -3.22 -6.77 -8.71
N GLY A 373 -3.55 -5.81 -7.83
CA GLY A 373 -2.62 -5.37 -6.78
C GLY A 373 -1.59 -4.39 -7.32
N ALA A 374 -0.32 -4.50 -6.89
CA ALA A 374 0.76 -3.58 -7.27
C ALA A 374 1.36 -3.84 -8.67
N ASP A 375 0.95 -4.91 -9.36
CA ASP A 375 1.44 -5.28 -10.69
C ASP A 375 0.30 -5.12 -11.72
N ARG A 376 0.42 -4.10 -12.58
CA ARG A 376 -0.44 -3.91 -13.74
C ARG A 376 0.38 -4.23 -14.99
N PRO A 377 -0.11 -5.10 -15.91
CA PRO A 377 0.59 -5.34 -17.16
C PRO A 377 0.69 -4.04 -17.97
N THR A 378 1.90 -3.72 -18.43
CA THR A 378 2.20 -2.58 -19.30
C THR A 378 2.88 -3.05 -20.60
N ASP A 379 2.60 -2.35 -21.70
CA ASP A 379 3.36 -2.41 -22.95
C ASP A 379 4.37 -1.25 -22.95
N ARG A 380 5.66 -1.54 -23.08
CA ARG A 380 6.70 -0.52 -23.10
C ARG A 380 6.92 0.01 -24.52
N LEU A 381 6.69 1.30 -24.75
CA LEU A 381 7.12 1.97 -25.97
C LEU A 381 8.43 2.71 -25.73
N THR A 382 9.28 2.75 -26.75
CA THR A 382 10.58 3.42 -26.67
C THR A 382 10.82 4.34 -27.85
N GLY A 383 11.60 5.39 -27.61
CA GLY A 383 12.04 6.35 -28.61
C GLY A 383 13.54 6.58 -28.51
N ALA A 384 14.22 6.69 -29.66
CA ALA A 384 15.64 7.00 -29.71
C ALA A 384 15.96 8.42 -29.21
N ALA A 385 14.97 9.32 -29.18
CA ALA A 385 15.07 10.67 -28.63
C ALA A 385 13.70 11.13 -28.10
N TYR A 386 13.73 12.09 -27.16
CA TYR A 386 12.53 12.79 -26.71
C TYR A 386 12.30 14.04 -27.57
N PRO A 387 11.12 14.24 -28.19
CA PRO A 387 10.82 15.45 -28.96
C PRO A 387 10.97 16.73 -28.12
N GLY A 388 11.43 17.83 -28.73
CA GLY A 388 11.70 19.08 -28.02
C GLY A 388 13.14 19.23 -27.46
N ARG A 389 14.04 18.27 -27.71
CA ARG A 389 15.48 18.36 -27.42
C ARG A 389 16.38 18.18 -28.65
N GLY A 390 16.08 18.90 -29.73
CA GLY A 390 16.79 18.77 -31.01
C GLY A 390 16.47 17.49 -31.78
N ALA A 391 15.52 16.68 -31.29
CA ALA A 391 14.92 15.56 -32.01
C ALA A 391 13.94 16.07 -33.10
N PRO A 392 13.56 15.22 -34.08
CA PRO A 392 12.56 15.58 -35.08
C PRO A 392 11.26 16.06 -34.42
N ALA A 393 10.56 16.97 -35.11
CA ALA A 393 9.28 17.47 -34.65
C ALA A 393 8.32 16.31 -34.35
N MET A 394 7.59 16.43 -33.25
CA MET A 394 6.56 15.48 -32.86
C MET A 394 5.51 15.35 -33.97
N VAL A 395 5.06 14.12 -34.23
CA VAL A 395 3.95 13.88 -35.17
C VAL A 395 2.64 14.17 -34.48
N THR A 396 1.83 15.05 -35.06
CA THR A 396 0.50 15.36 -34.55
C THR A 396 -0.57 14.70 -35.42
N GLY A 397 -1.52 14.06 -34.76
CA GLY A 397 -2.78 13.61 -35.36
C GLY A 397 -3.92 14.57 -35.04
N SER A 398 -5.07 14.33 -35.67
CA SER A 398 -6.32 15.02 -35.35
C SER A 398 -7.43 13.99 -35.20
N LEU A 399 -8.24 14.14 -34.16
CA LEU A 399 -9.44 13.34 -33.93
C LEU A 399 -10.66 14.25 -34.02
N SER A 400 -11.60 13.93 -34.92
CA SER A 400 -12.85 14.68 -35.03
C SER A 400 -13.77 14.37 -33.84
N LEU A 401 -14.39 15.40 -33.28
CA LEU A 401 -15.34 15.32 -32.17
C LEU A 401 -16.66 15.96 -32.57
N ASP A 402 -17.76 15.26 -32.30
CA ASP A 402 -19.12 15.77 -32.49
C ASP A 402 -19.66 16.43 -31.21
N GLY A 403 -20.57 17.38 -31.39
CA GLY A 403 -21.19 18.16 -30.32
C GLY A 403 -21.39 19.62 -30.73
N ASP A 404 -22.64 20.09 -30.62
CA ASP A 404 -22.98 21.50 -30.80
C ASP A 404 -22.59 22.33 -29.57
N ALA A 405 -22.77 23.65 -29.65
CA ALA A 405 -22.60 24.54 -28.51
C ALA A 405 -23.53 24.13 -27.35
N GLN A 406 -22.94 24.04 -26.15
CA GLN A 406 -23.60 23.52 -24.96
C GLN A 406 -23.50 24.52 -23.80
N ARG A 407 -24.45 24.46 -22.88
CA ARG A 407 -24.44 25.29 -21.67
C ARG A 407 -24.17 24.46 -20.43
N MET A 408 -23.42 25.05 -19.50
CA MET A 408 -23.23 24.50 -18.16
C MET A 408 -23.32 25.59 -17.10
N ILE A 409 -23.63 25.17 -15.87
CA ILE A 409 -23.72 26.04 -14.70
C ILE A 409 -22.55 25.76 -13.75
N ALA A 410 -21.94 26.81 -13.22
CA ALA A 410 -21.05 26.75 -12.07
C ALA A 410 -21.85 27.10 -10.81
N PRO A 411 -22.18 26.12 -9.95
CA PRO A 411 -22.88 26.41 -8.70
C PRO A 411 -21.99 27.22 -7.74
N PRO A 412 -22.58 28.07 -6.89
CA PRO A 412 -21.81 28.84 -5.92
C PRO A 412 -21.09 27.91 -4.93
N GLY A 413 -19.80 28.15 -4.72
CA GLY A 413 -18.93 27.29 -3.90
C GLY A 413 -18.64 25.93 -4.55
N GLY A 414 -19.12 25.70 -5.78
CA GLY A 414 -18.90 24.48 -6.53
C GLY A 414 -19.61 23.25 -5.97
N VAL A 415 -20.71 23.39 -5.21
CA VAL A 415 -21.41 22.26 -4.57
C VAL A 415 -22.70 21.91 -5.33
N PRO A 416 -22.89 20.65 -5.80
CA PRO A 416 -21.95 19.53 -5.75
C PRO A 416 -20.80 19.70 -6.77
N ALA A 417 -19.61 19.16 -6.44
CA ALA A 417 -18.42 19.19 -7.31
C ALA A 417 -18.17 17.83 -7.95
N ALA A 418 -17.63 17.83 -9.18
CA ALA A 418 -17.15 16.60 -9.79
C ALA A 418 -16.00 15.97 -8.99
N LEU A 419 -15.91 14.65 -9.02
CA LEU A 419 -14.87 13.87 -8.36
C LEU A 419 -14.07 13.07 -9.38
N THR A 420 -12.99 13.66 -9.89
CA THR A 420 -12.10 13.02 -10.86
C THR A 420 -10.86 12.42 -10.19
N SER A 421 -10.30 13.13 -9.20
CA SER A 421 -9.23 12.65 -8.32
C SER A 421 -9.42 13.17 -6.89
N LEU A 422 -8.87 12.41 -5.94
CA LEU A 422 -8.64 12.87 -4.57
C LEU A 422 -7.27 12.34 -4.13
N PRO A 423 -6.40 13.22 -3.62
CA PRO A 423 -5.11 12.80 -3.10
C PRO A 423 -5.26 11.66 -2.08
N GLY A 424 -4.47 10.60 -2.24
CA GLY A 424 -4.48 9.41 -1.37
C GLY A 424 -5.67 8.45 -1.58
N LEU A 425 -6.59 8.76 -2.49
CA LEU A 425 -7.73 7.89 -2.87
C LEU A 425 -7.70 7.46 -4.34
N GLY A 426 -6.60 7.71 -5.07
CA GLY A 426 -6.44 7.37 -6.48
C GLY A 426 -6.76 5.91 -6.80
N PRO A 427 -6.12 4.92 -6.14
CA PRO A 427 -6.39 3.50 -6.35
C PRO A 427 -7.86 3.12 -6.08
N GLN A 428 -8.50 3.74 -5.09
CA GLN A 428 -9.89 3.50 -4.72
C GLN A 428 -10.82 4.06 -5.79
N ILE A 429 -10.57 5.27 -6.30
CA ILE A 429 -11.34 5.88 -7.40
C ILE A 429 -11.15 5.09 -8.69
N ALA A 430 -9.91 4.69 -9.01
CA ALA A 430 -9.60 3.83 -10.16
C ALA A 430 -10.24 2.43 -10.06
N SER A 431 -10.52 1.94 -8.84
CA SER A 431 -11.18 0.65 -8.60
C SER A 431 -12.69 0.67 -8.80
N LEU A 432 -13.30 1.85 -8.84
CA LEU A 432 -14.72 1.98 -9.18
C LEU A 432 -14.95 1.42 -10.58
N THR A 433 -16.09 0.78 -10.79
CA THR A 433 -16.49 0.40 -12.14
C THR A 433 -16.57 1.67 -12.99
N GLY A 434 -15.93 1.68 -14.16
CA GLY A 434 -15.70 2.91 -14.93
C GLY A 434 -16.94 3.78 -15.16
N THR A 435 -18.11 3.18 -15.31
CA THR A 435 -19.38 3.90 -15.46
C THR A 435 -19.83 4.66 -14.21
N GLU A 436 -19.47 4.20 -13.01
CA GLU A 436 -19.77 4.91 -11.75
C GLU A 436 -18.77 6.05 -11.51
N ALA A 437 -17.48 5.83 -11.82
CA ALA A 437 -16.47 6.90 -11.80
C ALA A 437 -16.85 8.05 -12.75
N TYR A 438 -17.36 7.72 -13.93
CA TYR A 438 -17.87 8.72 -14.87
C TYR A 438 -19.04 9.54 -14.32
N ARG A 439 -20.01 8.93 -13.61
CA ARG A 439 -21.17 9.66 -13.06
C ARG A 439 -20.81 10.66 -11.97
N ILE A 440 -19.75 10.39 -11.21
CA ILE A 440 -19.26 11.30 -10.16
C ILE A 440 -18.26 12.31 -10.72
N GLY A 441 -17.53 11.97 -11.79
CA GLY A 441 -16.57 12.84 -12.47
C GLY A 441 -17.17 13.74 -13.56
N VAL A 442 -18.35 13.42 -14.09
CA VAL A 442 -19.04 14.18 -15.14
C VAL A 442 -20.48 14.46 -14.71
N LEU A 443 -20.68 15.64 -14.11
CA LEU A 443 -21.95 16.01 -13.49
C LEU A 443 -22.90 16.64 -14.53
N PRO A 444 -24.14 16.11 -14.69
CA PRO A 444 -25.11 16.69 -15.61
C PRO A 444 -25.40 18.16 -15.32
N GLY A 445 -25.37 18.99 -16.37
CA GLY A 445 -25.59 20.43 -16.28
C GLY A 445 -24.39 21.24 -15.78
N GLN A 446 -23.35 20.61 -15.24
CA GLN A 446 -22.08 21.25 -14.86
C GLN A 446 -20.92 20.87 -15.79
N SER A 447 -21.18 20.00 -16.77
CA SER A 447 -20.19 19.56 -17.75
C SER A 447 -20.78 19.62 -19.16
N VAL A 448 -19.94 19.99 -20.12
CA VAL A 448 -20.21 19.86 -21.56
C VAL A 448 -19.31 18.78 -22.14
N THR A 449 -19.79 18.10 -23.18
CA THR A 449 -19.09 16.94 -23.74
C THR A 449 -19.02 16.99 -25.26
N PHE A 450 -17.87 16.66 -25.84
CA PHE A 450 -17.66 16.50 -27.28
C PHE A 450 -17.07 15.11 -27.53
N THR A 451 -17.67 14.30 -28.39
CA THR A 451 -17.36 12.86 -28.48
C THR A 451 -17.00 12.45 -29.90
N SER A 452 -15.94 11.66 -30.04
CA SER A 452 -15.55 11.11 -31.35
C SER A 452 -16.56 10.08 -31.85
N GLU A 453 -16.50 9.78 -33.14
CA GLU A 453 -17.04 8.53 -33.64
C GLU A 453 -16.31 7.33 -33.00
N SER A 454 -16.93 6.16 -33.14
CA SER A 454 -16.31 4.90 -32.75
C SER A 454 -15.01 4.70 -33.53
N LEU A 455 -13.92 4.40 -32.84
CA LEU A 455 -12.62 4.19 -33.47
C LEU A 455 -12.60 2.87 -34.24
N ASP A 456 -12.26 2.93 -35.53
CA ASP A 456 -12.11 1.75 -36.40
C ASP A 456 -10.74 1.05 -36.22
N GLU A 457 -9.75 1.79 -35.72
CA GLU A 457 -8.38 1.32 -35.43
C GLU A 457 -7.97 1.76 -34.02
N PRO A 458 -7.08 1.03 -33.32
CA PRO A 458 -6.63 1.45 -32.01
C PRO A 458 -5.83 2.76 -32.11
N LEU A 459 -6.12 3.69 -31.19
CA LEU A 459 -5.46 4.99 -31.13
C LEU A 459 -4.58 5.06 -29.88
N THR A 460 -3.28 5.25 -30.06
CA THR A 460 -2.35 5.49 -28.96
C THR A 460 -2.01 6.97 -28.86
N VAL A 461 -2.34 7.57 -27.71
CA VAL A 461 -2.02 8.97 -27.39
C VAL A 461 -0.88 8.96 -26.37
N VAL A 462 0.22 9.65 -26.70
CA VAL A 462 1.34 9.85 -25.79
C VAL A 462 1.68 11.34 -25.77
N GLY A 463 1.17 12.04 -24.76
CA GLY A 463 1.35 13.48 -24.57
C GLY A 463 0.06 14.25 -24.26
N SER A 464 0.17 15.57 -24.27
CA SER A 464 -0.91 16.54 -24.03
C SER A 464 -1.67 16.84 -25.33
N ALA A 465 -2.95 16.48 -25.36
CA ALA A 465 -3.84 16.84 -26.45
C ALA A 465 -4.29 18.30 -26.35
N ARG A 466 -4.70 18.92 -27.46
CA ARG A 466 -5.10 20.34 -27.51
C ARG A 466 -6.39 20.57 -28.25
N ALA A 467 -7.19 21.51 -27.73
CA ALA A 467 -8.46 21.90 -28.33
C ALA A 467 -8.63 23.42 -28.28
N ARG A 468 -9.29 23.99 -29.31
CA ARG A 468 -9.71 25.39 -29.30
C ARG A 468 -11.18 25.48 -28.93
N ILE A 469 -11.47 26.15 -27.82
CA ILE A 469 -12.82 26.35 -27.33
C ILE A 469 -13.23 27.81 -27.49
N ARG A 470 -14.52 28.05 -27.64
CA ARG A 470 -15.13 29.38 -27.50
C ARG A 470 -16.00 29.38 -26.27
N LEU A 471 -15.67 30.27 -25.34
CA LEU A 471 -16.38 30.47 -24.09
C LEU A 471 -17.17 31.78 -24.14
N THR A 472 -18.47 31.71 -23.87
CA THR A 472 -19.30 32.89 -23.59
C THR A 472 -19.70 32.86 -22.12
N PRO A 473 -19.10 33.71 -21.26
CA PRO A 473 -19.33 33.68 -19.82
C PRO A 473 -20.44 34.65 -19.38
N SER A 474 -21.08 34.40 -18.24
CA SER A 474 -21.95 35.40 -17.59
C SER A 474 -21.23 36.29 -16.55
N THR A 475 -19.98 35.99 -16.24
CA THR A 475 -19.13 36.68 -15.26
C THR A 475 -17.84 37.20 -15.90
N THR A 476 -17.03 37.94 -15.14
CA THR A 476 -15.73 38.48 -15.60
C THR A 476 -14.56 37.50 -15.47
N SER A 477 -14.81 36.30 -14.96
CA SER A 477 -13.81 35.25 -14.79
C SER A 477 -14.45 33.88 -14.92
N ALA A 478 -13.71 32.90 -15.42
CA ALA A 478 -14.20 31.52 -15.53
C ALA A 478 -13.18 30.54 -14.94
N THR A 479 -13.70 29.53 -14.25
CA THR A 479 -12.95 28.37 -13.75
C THR A 479 -13.49 27.14 -14.46
N LEU A 480 -12.62 26.43 -15.18
CA LEU A 480 -12.98 25.25 -15.98
C LEU A 480 -12.00 24.11 -15.71
N PHE A 481 -12.44 22.88 -15.93
CA PHE A 481 -11.64 21.66 -15.81
C PHE A 481 -11.84 20.81 -17.06
N ALA A 482 -10.80 20.65 -17.88
CA ALA A 482 -10.86 19.87 -19.11
C ALA A 482 -10.26 18.47 -18.91
N SER A 483 -10.87 17.45 -19.51
CA SER A 483 -10.40 16.06 -19.43
C SER A 483 -10.75 15.29 -20.69
N ILE A 484 -10.06 14.18 -20.94
CA ILE A 484 -10.37 13.26 -22.03
C ILE A 484 -10.71 11.88 -21.48
N TRP A 485 -11.88 11.36 -21.80
CA TRP A 485 -12.38 10.08 -21.34
C TRP A 485 -12.34 9.04 -22.47
N ASP A 486 -12.03 7.80 -22.10
CA ASP A 486 -12.13 6.62 -22.94
C ASP A 486 -13.44 5.89 -22.65
N LEU A 487 -14.39 5.96 -23.58
CA LEU A 487 -15.71 5.33 -23.48
C LEU A 487 -15.75 4.04 -24.30
N GLY A 488 -16.06 2.94 -23.62
CA GLY A 488 -16.31 1.64 -24.26
C GLY A 488 -17.60 1.63 -25.10
N PRO A 489 -17.80 0.58 -25.91
CA PRO A 489 -19.00 0.44 -26.74
C PRO A 489 -20.28 0.46 -25.90
N ASP A 490 -21.36 0.99 -26.47
CA ASP A 490 -22.63 1.05 -25.76
C ASP A 490 -23.17 -0.36 -25.47
N SER A 491 -23.58 -0.59 -24.23
CA SER A 491 -24.22 -1.81 -23.78
C SER A 491 -25.65 -1.52 -23.35
N THR A 492 -26.56 -2.42 -23.70
CA THR A 492 -27.97 -2.37 -23.25
C THR A 492 -28.21 -3.18 -21.98
N SER A 493 -27.17 -3.73 -21.35
CA SER A 493 -27.29 -4.60 -20.16
C SER A 493 -27.94 -3.91 -18.95
N SER A 494 -27.95 -2.57 -18.91
CA SER A 494 -28.54 -1.74 -17.86
C SER A 494 -29.91 -1.13 -18.20
N GLY A 495 -30.54 -1.52 -19.32
CA GLY A 495 -31.89 -1.07 -19.70
C GLY A 495 -31.97 0.29 -20.42
N ALA A 496 -30.85 1.00 -20.57
CA ALA A 496 -30.66 2.16 -21.44
C ALA A 496 -29.27 2.10 -22.08
N PRO A 497 -29.05 2.68 -23.28
CA PRO A 497 -27.73 2.75 -23.89
C PRO A 497 -26.78 3.52 -22.97
N ALA A 498 -25.74 2.85 -22.49
CA ALA A 498 -24.67 3.44 -21.70
C ALA A 498 -23.35 2.78 -22.09
N PRO A 499 -22.21 3.50 -22.01
CA PRO A 499 -20.93 2.90 -22.36
C PRO A 499 -20.62 1.72 -21.44
N SER A 500 -20.09 0.62 -21.97
CA SER A 500 -19.71 -0.57 -21.19
C SER A 500 -18.59 -0.30 -20.17
N SER A 501 -17.83 0.76 -20.41
CA SER A 501 -16.75 1.25 -19.55
C SER A 501 -16.54 2.74 -19.79
N ALA A 502 -16.06 3.45 -18.79
CA ALA A 502 -15.59 4.82 -18.94
C ALA A 502 -14.32 4.97 -18.09
N VAL A 503 -13.22 5.38 -18.71
CA VAL A 503 -11.91 5.51 -18.05
C VAL A 503 -11.43 6.93 -18.24
N LEU A 504 -10.98 7.56 -17.16
CA LEU A 504 -10.24 8.82 -17.19
C LEU A 504 -8.73 8.47 -17.11
N PRO A 505 -7.98 8.52 -18.22
CA PRO A 505 -6.55 8.21 -18.19
C PRO A 505 -5.80 9.17 -17.26
N GLY A 506 -4.88 8.62 -16.45
CA GLY A 506 -4.10 9.38 -15.48
C GLY A 506 -4.88 9.92 -14.27
N LEU A 507 -6.21 9.74 -14.19
CA LEU A 507 -7.08 10.40 -13.20
C LEU A 507 -6.91 11.93 -13.16
N ALA A 508 -6.44 12.53 -14.25
CA ALA A 508 -6.02 13.92 -14.28
C ALA A 508 -7.05 14.81 -15.02
N VAL A 509 -7.14 16.06 -14.58
CA VAL A 509 -7.91 17.13 -15.21
C VAL A 509 -7.00 18.33 -15.42
N ALA A 510 -7.26 19.09 -16.49
CA ALA A 510 -6.56 20.33 -16.87
C ALA A 510 -7.33 21.54 -16.31
N PRO A 511 -6.85 22.17 -15.23
CA PRO A 511 -7.51 23.32 -14.62
C PRO A 511 -7.21 24.58 -15.42
N ILE A 512 -8.23 25.38 -15.65
CA ILE A 512 -8.17 26.60 -16.45
C ILE A 512 -8.82 27.71 -15.65
N ARG A 513 -8.08 28.80 -15.47
CA ARG A 513 -8.60 30.03 -14.89
C ARG A 513 -8.44 31.16 -15.89
N LEU A 514 -9.55 31.82 -16.21
CA LEU A 514 -9.58 32.97 -17.11
C LEU A 514 -10.07 34.19 -16.34
N GLU A 515 -9.42 35.33 -16.55
CA GLU A 515 -9.76 36.61 -15.92
C GLU A 515 -9.94 37.70 -16.98
N GLY A 516 -10.58 38.81 -16.61
CA GLY A 516 -10.80 39.94 -17.52
C GLY A 516 -11.81 39.67 -18.64
N LEU A 517 -12.66 38.65 -18.47
CA LEU A 517 -13.71 38.31 -19.42
C LEU A 517 -14.82 39.37 -19.42
N LYS A 518 -15.56 39.47 -20.52
CA LYS A 518 -16.74 40.33 -20.64
C LYS A 518 -18.00 39.47 -20.69
N PRO A 519 -18.95 39.64 -19.76
CA PRO A 519 -20.20 38.90 -19.77
C PRO A 519 -20.93 38.99 -21.12
N GLY A 520 -21.34 37.83 -21.66
CA GLY A 520 -22.05 37.70 -22.93
C GLY A 520 -21.18 37.88 -24.19
N VAL A 521 -19.86 38.10 -24.04
CA VAL A 521 -18.95 38.24 -25.18
C VAL A 521 -18.16 36.94 -25.38
N PRO A 522 -18.27 36.28 -26.54
CA PRO A 522 -17.50 35.07 -26.84
C PRO A 522 -16.00 35.35 -26.82
N THR A 523 -15.24 34.46 -26.19
CA THR A 523 -13.79 34.50 -26.07
C THR A 523 -13.21 33.16 -26.51
N ASP A 524 -12.30 33.18 -27.47
CA ASP A 524 -11.65 31.97 -27.99
C ASP A 524 -10.40 31.68 -27.15
N VAL A 525 -10.25 30.42 -26.73
CA VAL A 525 -9.17 29.97 -25.84
C VAL A 525 -8.61 28.66 -26.36
N MET A 526 -7.28 28.58 -26.48
CA MET A 526 -6.59 27.30 -26.69
C MET A 526 -6.39 26.64 -25.33
N ILE A 527 -6.76 25.38 -25.23
CA ILE A 527 -6.59 24.59 -24.01
C ILE A 527 -5.74 23.37 -24.29
N ASN A 528 -4.84 23.07 -23.37
CA ASN A 528 -4.12 21.81 -23.28
C ASN A 528 -4.89 20.86 -22.36
N LEU A 529 -4.82 19.56 -22.62
CA LEU A 529 -5.32 18.50 -21.76
C LEU A 529 -4.17 17.91 -20.94
N PRO A 530 -4.45 17.21 -19.83
CA PRO A 530 -3.39 16.52 -19.09
C PRO A 530 -2.61 15.58 -20.03
N PRO A 531 -1.27 15.55 -19.97
CA PRO A 531 -0.53 14.60 -20.77
C PRO A 531 -0.81 13.18 -20.31
N ILE A 532 -1.07 12.28 -21.25
CA ILE A 532 -1.41 10.87 -20.97
C ILE A 532 -0.56 9.93 -21.82
N ALA A 533 -0.37 8.71 -21.36
CA ALA A 533 0.05 7.58 -22.18
C ALA A 533 -1.06 6.52 -22.16
N HIS A 534 -1.93 6.54 -23.19
CA HIS A 534 -3.13 5.72 -23.21
C HIS A 534 -3.39 5.14 -24.58
N ARG A 535 -3.82 3.87 -24.63
CA ARG A 535 -4.27 3.20 -25.85
C ARG A 535 -5.80 3.04 -25.82
N TYR A 536 -6.48 3.79 -26.68
CA TYR A 536 -7.91 3.64 -26.96
C TYR A 536 -8.12 2.41 -27.85
N PRO A 537 -8.90 1.41 -27.40
CA PRO A 537 -9.22 0.23 -28.21
C PRO A 537 -10.11 0.52 -29.42
N VAL A 538 -10.18 -0.43 -30.35
CA VAL A 538 -11.19 -0.44 -31.42
C VAL A 538 -12.59 -0.49 -30.80
N ASN A 539 -13.55 0.18 -31.43
CA ASN A 539 -14.94 0.35 -30.97
C ASN A 539 -15.13 1.23 -29.73
N HIS A 540 -14.07 1.88 -29.24
CA HIS A 540 -14.17 2.89 -28.20
C HIS A 540 -14.35 4.28 -28.80
N ARG A 541 -14.68 5.26 -27.96
CA ARG A 541 -14.78 6.68 -28.32
C ARG A 541 -13.97 7.51 -27.35
N ALA A 542 -13.28 8.54 -27.85
CA ALA A 542 -12.69 9.56 -26.99
C ALA A 542 -13.73 10.66 -26.75
N GLN A 543 -13.83 11.13 -25.51
CA GLN A 543 -14.73 12.23 -25.16
C GLN A 543 -13.97 13.33 -24.43
N LEU A 544 -13.94 14.52 -25.02
CA LEU A 544 -13.54 15.74 -24.34
C LEU A 544 -14.68 16.16 -23.40
N VAL A 545 -14.37 16.30 -22.12
CA VAL A 545 -15.27 16.80 -21.09
C VAL A 545 -14.71 18.10 -20.54
N ILE A 546 -15.51 19.15 -20.51
CA ILE A 546 -15.19 20.41 -19.84
C ILE A 546 -16.21 20.63 -18.73
N SER A 547 -15.73 20.65 -17.49
CA SER A 547 -16.54 20.83 -16.28
C SER A 547 -16.32 22.21 -15.67
N SER A 548 -17.33 22.75 -14.98
CA SER A 548 -17.20 23.95 -14.16
C SER A 548 -16.74 23.68 -12.72
N THR A 549 -16.73 22.42 -12.28
CA THR A 549 -16.37 22.03 -10.91
C THR A 549 -15.45 20.81 -10.89
N ASP A 550 -14.59 20.79 -9.88
CA ASP A 550 -13.77 19.63 -9.50
C ASP A 550 -13.36 19.76 -8.01
N GLN A 551 -13.59 18.71 -7.22
CA GLN A 551 -13.42 18.73 -5.77
C GLN A 551 -11.96 18.81 -5.30
N ALA A 552 -10.99 18.54 -6.18
CA ALA A 552 -9.56 18.65 -5.87
C ALA A 552 -9.08 20.11 -5.75
N TYR A 553 -9.85 21.06 -6.28
CA TYR A 553 -9.46 22.45 -6.47
C TYR A 553 -10.30 23.43 -5.65
N ALA A 554 -9.78 24.65 -5.44
CA ALA A 554 -10.56 25.76 -4.90
C ALA A 554 -11.56 26.25 -5.96
N LEU A 555 -12.84 26.26 -5.59
CA LEU A 555 -13.93 26.64 -6.48
C LEU A 555 -14.47 28.03 -6.09
N PRO A 556 -14.91 28.86 -7.06
CA PRO A 556 -15.46 30.18 -6.76
C PRO A 556 -16.75 30.12 -5.95
N ASP A 557 -16.95 31.09 -5.04
CA ASP A 557 -18.21 31.26 -4.30
C ASP A 557 -19.33 31.86 -5.16
N GLU A 558 -18.98 32.56 -6.24
CA GLU A 558 -19.93 33.18 -7.16
C GLU A 558 -20.50 32.15 -8.15
N ALA A 559 -21.82 32.18 -8.35
CA ALA A 559 -22.47 31.37 -9.37
C ALA A 559 -22.22 31.94 -10.77
N ALA A 560 -22.02 31.07 -11.75
CA ALA A 560 -21.87 31.47 -13.15
C ALA A 560 -22.58 30.50 -14.10
N ASP A 561 -22.81 30.94 -15.32
CA ASP A 561 -23.22 30.11 -16.44
C ASP A 561 -22.32 30.38 -17.65
N TYR A 562 -22.04 29.31 -18.37
CA TYR A 562 -21.11 29.30 -19.48
C TYR A 562 -21.78 28.65 -20.68
N GLU A 563 -21.62 29.26 -21.85
CA GLU A 563 -21.86 28.60 -23.13
C GLU A 563 -20.51 28.27 -23.77
N LEU A 564 -20.33 27.02 -24.18
CA LEU A 564 -19.08 26.47 -24.70
C LEU A 564 -19.30 25.83 -26.06
N GLU A 565 -18.40 26.13 -27.00
CA GLU A 565 -18.34 25.55 -28.33
C GLU A 565 -16.92 25.05 -28.61
N LEU A 566 -16.79 23.91 -29.31
CA LEU A 566 -15.53 23.40 -29.83
C LEU A 566 -15.33 23.89 -31.27
N LEU A 567 -14.43 24.85 -31.50
CA LEU A 567 -14.36 25.61 -32.75
C LEU A 567 -13.94 24.80 -33.98
N ASP A 568 -12.93 23.94 -33.81
CA ASP A 568 -12.38 23.15 -34.92
C ASP A 568 -13.05 21.77 -35.03
N ARG A 569 -14.04 21.48 -34.17
CA ARG A 569 -14.67 20.16 -33.98
C ARG A 569 -13.64 19.01 -33.98
N SER A 570 -12.46 19.27 -33.44
CA SER A 570 -11.35 18.34 -33.45
C SER A 570 -10.43 18.56 -32.26
N LEU A 571 -9.75 17.47 -31.91
CA LEU A 571 -8.72 17.41 -30.90
C LEU A 571 -7.39 17.14 -31.60
N VAL A 572 -6.39 17.99 -31.35
CA VAL A 572 -5.02 17.77 -31.83
C VAL A 572 -4.32 16.83 -30.85
N LEU A 573 -3.82 15.71 -31.35
CA LEU A 573 -3.24 14.64 -30.53
C LEU A 573 -1.74 14.50 -30.81
N PRO A 574 -0.88 14.52 -29.78
CA PRO A 574 0.50 14.11 -29.95
C PRO A 574 0.54 12.60 -30.15
N THR A 575 1.19 12.17 -31.23
CA THR A 575 1.43 10.77 -31.54
C THR A 575 2.93 10.54 -31.59
N LEU A 576 3.38 9.45 -30.98
CA LEU A 576 4.73 8.97 -31.16
C LEU A 576 4.69 7.87 -32.22
N THR A 577 5.63 7.89 -33.16
CA THR A 577 5.89 6.72 -34.00
C THR A 577 6.64 5.71 -33.13
N PRO A 578 6.00 4.64 -32.66
CA PRO A 578 6.64 3.73 -31.73
C PRO A 578 7.70 2.92 -32.48
N VAL A 579 8.87 2.75 -31.87
CA VAL A 579 9.67 1.55 -32.10
C VAL A 579 9.25 0.57 -31.02
N GLU A 580 8.31 -0.32 -31.36
CA GLU A 580 8.00 -1.45 -30.49
C GLU A 580 9.28 -2.27 -30.34
N VAL A 581 9.80 -2.34 -29.12
CA VAL A 581 10.85 -3.30 -28.79
C VAL A 581 10.13 -4.62 -28.63
N GLU A 582 10.53 -5.65 -29.38
CA GLU A 582 10.04 -7.00 -29.13
C GLU A 582 10.20 -7.28 -27.63
N PRO A 583 9.14 -7.76 -26.95
CA PRO A 583 9.19 -7.98 -25.51
C PRO A 583 10.44 -8.80 -25.21
N GLU A 584 11.29 -8.29 -24.31
CA GLU A 584 12.45 -9.03 -23.81
C GLU A 584 12.02 -10.47 -23.60
N GLN A 585 12.73 -11.40 -24.26
CA GLN A 585 12.38 -12.81 -24.27
C GLN A 585 12.09 -13.26 -22.84
N ARG A 586 10.80 -13.30 -22.46
CA ARG A 586 10.35 -13.95 -21.23
C ARG A 586 10.88 -15.35 -21.35
N PHE A 587 11.90 -15.66 -20.55
CA PHE A 587 12.67 -16.90 -20.55
C PHE A 587 11.87 -18.01 -21.23
N SER A 588 12.18 -18.28 -22.50
CA SER A 588 11.53 -19.38 -23.21
C SER A 588 11.94 -20.62 -22.45
N VAL A 589 11.03 -21.13 -21.62
CA VAL A 589 11.30 -22.31 -20.82
C VAL A 589 11.69 -23.39 -21.83
N PRO A 590 12.96 -23.82 -21.89
CA PRO A 590 13.44 -24.66 -22.98
C PRO A 590 12.51 -25.87 -23.07
N ALA A 591 12.11 -26.33 -24.26
CA ALA A 591 11.08 -27.37 -24.40
C ALA A 591 11.36 -28.64 -23.55
N TRP A 592 12.62 -28.89 -23.21
CA TRP A 592 13.02 -29.95 -22.28
C TRP A 592 12.60 -29.71 -20.82
N LEU A 593 12.47 -28.48 -20.33
CA LEU A 593 12.10 -28.18 -18.94
C LEU A 593 10.63 -28.54 -18.61
N PRO A 594 9.59 -28.19 -19.39
CA PRO A 594 8.23 -28.68 -19.12
C PRO A 594 8.13 -30.20 -19.31
N ILE A 595 8.95 -30.81 -20.19
CA ILE A 595 9.05 -32.28 -20.28
C ILE A 595 9.69 -32.85 -19.02
N THR A 596 10.76 -32.23 -18.50
CA THR A 596 11.47 -32.67 -17.30
C THR A 596 10.62 -32.46 -16.06
N VAL A 597 9.94 -31.32 -15.95
CA VAL A 597 8.93 -31.03 -14.92
C VAL A 597 7.76 -31.99 -15.07
N GLY A 598 7.32 -32.33 -16.28
CA GLY A 598 6.27 -33.32 -16.55
C GLY A 598 6.67 -34.73 -16.13
N VAL A 599 7.91 -35.15 -16.40
CA VAL A 599 8.47 -36.45 -16.00
C VAL A 599 8.71 -36.49 -14.48
N LEU A 600 9.24 -35.42 -13.89
CA LEU A 600 9.39 -35.29 -12.44
C LEU A 600 8.03 -35.22 -11.74
N ALA A 601 7.03 -34.58 -12.34
CA ALA A 601 5.66 -34.56 -11.86
C ALA A 601 5.00 -35.93 -12.00
N LEU A 602 5.23 -36.69 -13.08
CA LEU A 602 4.77 -38.07 -13.23
C LEU A 602 5.46 -39.03 -12.25
N ALA A 603 6.76 -38.85 -12.02
CA ALA A 603 7.51 -39.60 -11.02
C ALA A 603 7.06 -39.25 -9.60
N ALA A 604 6.80 -37.95 -9.33
CA ALA A 604 6.22 -37.48 -8.09
C ALA A 604 4.78 -37.98 -7.94
N LEU A 605 3.95 -38.01 -8.98
CA LEU A 605 2.59 -38.54 -8.97
C LEU A 605 2.56 -40.05 -8.80
N ALA A 606 3.54 -40.78 -9.34
CA ALA A 606 3.72 -42.21 -9.10
C ALA A 606 4.22 -42.49 -7.67
N ALA A 607 5.15 -41.67 -7.14
CA ALA A 607 5.60 -41.73 -5.77
C ALA A 607 4.50 -41.32 -4.76
N ILE A 608 3.69 -40.32 -5.12
CA ILE A 608 2.48 -39.89 -4.42
C ILE A 608 1.38 -40.94 -4.57
N GLY A 609 1.30 -41.68 -5.69
CA GLY A 609 0.34 -42.77 -5.89
C GLY A 609 0.70 -44.00 -5.04
N ILE A 610 1.98 -44.37 -4.98
CA ILE A 610 2.50 -45.44 -4.11
C ILE A 610 2.45 -45.00 -2.63
N GLY A 611 2.75 -43.73 -2.36
CA GLY A 611 2.64 -43.10 -1.04
C GLY A 611 1.19 -42.90 -0.59
N ARG A 612 0.25 -42.65 -1.50
CA ARG A 612 -1.19 -42.61 -1.24
C ARG A 612 -1.77 -44.00 -1.13
N LEU A 613 -1.26 -45.04 -1.80
CA LEU A 613 -1.72 -46.41 -1.57
C LEU A 613 -1.26 -46.93 -0.20
N ARG A 614 -0.02 -46.64 0.22
CA ARG A 614 0.45 -46.89 1.60
C ARG A 614 -0.25 -45.99 2.63
N GLY A 615 -0.47 -44.73 2.29
CA GLY A 615 -1.16 -43.73 3.10
C GLY A 615 -2.66 -43.97 3.21
N PHE A 616 -3.32 -44.59 2.23
CA PHE A 616 -4.74 -44.96 2.27
C PHE A 616 -4.95 -46.26 3.06
N LEU A 617 -3.95 -47.14 3.09
CA LEU A 617 -3.90 -48.28 4.01
C LEU A 617 -3.58 -47.86 5.46
N GLN A 618 -2.81 -46.77 5.68
CA GLN A 618 -2.54 -46.20 7.01
C GLN A 618 -3.57 -45.16 7.49
N ALA A 619 -4.23 -44.42 6.60
CA ALA A 619 -5.30 -43.45 6.91
C ALA A 619 -6.65 -44.11 7.18
N ARG A 620 -6.73 -45.45 7.06
CA ARG A 620 -7.80 -46.25 7.65
C ARG A 620 -7.59 -46.56 9.15
N ALA A 621 -6.48 -46.12 9.73
CA ALA A 621 -6.36 -45.97 11.18
C ALA A 621 -6.67 -44.51 11.54
N ASP A 622 -7.93 -44.10 11.43
CA ASP A 622 -8.45 -43.14 12.40
C ASP A 622 -8.20 -43.79 13.76
N VAL A 623 -7.23 -43.27 14.51
CA VAL A 623 -7.06 -43.66 15.91
C VAL A 623 -8.19 -42.96 16.67
N GLU A 624 -9.41 -43.48 16.50
CA GLU A 624 -10.47 -43.31 17.48
C GLU A 624 -9.92 -43.98 18.74
N ARG A 625 -9.52 -43.17 19.73
CA ARG A 625 -9.08 -43.70 21.01
C ARG A 625 -10.34 -44.17 21.72
N ALA A 626 -10.66 -45.46 21.58
CA ALA A 626 -11.84 -46.07 22.18
C ALA A 626 -11.90 -45.84 23.70
N GLU A 627 -10.74 -45.76 24.35
CA GLU A 627 -10.57 -45.42 25.77
C GLU A 627 -11.01 -43.99 26.14
N LEU A 628 -11.06 -43.06 25.17
CA LEU A 628 -11.47 -41.66 25.37
C LEU A 628 -12.87 -41.35 24.85
N ARG A 629 -13.66 -42.38 24.49
CA ARG A 629 -14.99 -42.22 23.90
C ARG A 629 -15.95 -41.49 24.84
N ASP A 630 -15.86 -41.80 26.12
CA ASP A 630 -16.69 -41.22 27.18
C ASP A 630 -16.10 -39.93 27.76
N THR A 631 -14.91 -39.51 27.29
CA THR A 631 -14.26 -38.25 27.68
C THR A 631 -14.63 -37.14 26.68
N PRO A 632 -15.39 -36.11 27.10
CA PRO A 632 -15.84 -35.03 26.22
C PRO A 632 -14.70 -34.28 25.55
N LEU A 633 -13.62 -33.99 26.27
CA LEU A 633 -12.44 -33.32 25.73
C LEU A 633 -11.16 -33.89 26.34
N ALA A 634 -10.22 -34.29 25.50
CA ALA A 634 -8.89 -34.75 25.91
C ALA A 634 -7.80 -34.08 25.08
N VAL A 635 -6.74 -33.63 25.74
CA VAL A 635 -5.62 -32.90 25.14
C VAL A 635 -4.33 -33.63 25.49
N ASP A 636 -3.52 -33.95 24.49
CA ASP A 636 -2.32 -34.79 24.59
C ASP A 636 -1.13 -34.12 23.88
N GLY A 637 -0.24 -33.52 24.67
CA GLY A 637 1.06 -32.98 24.24
C GLY A 637 1.01 -31.81 23.25
N LEU A 638 -0.03 -30.99 23.28
CA LEU A 638 -0.20 -29.91 22.31
C LEU A 638 0.97 -28.93 22.35
N THR A 639 1.56 -28.68 21.19
CA THR A 639 2.70 -27.76 21.02
C THR A 639 2.48 -26.86 19.81
N LYS A 640 2.74 -25.56 19.99
CA LYS A 640 2.69 -24.56 18.93
C LYS A 640 3.82 -23.54 19.07
N SER A 641 4.51 -23.33 17.96
CA SER A 641 5.52 -22.30 17.79
C SER A 641 5.11 -21.29 16.72
N TYR A 642 5.51 -20.05 16.92
CA TYR A 642 5.41 -18.96 15.94
C TYR A 642 6.80 -18.41 15.66
N ARG A 643 6.95 -17.80 14.49
CA ARG A 643 8.14 -17.02 14.17
C ARG A 643 7.85 -15.58 14.52
N ASP A 644 8.67 -14.99 15.37
CA ASP A 644 8.62 -13.57 15.67
C ASP A 644 8.91 -12.77 14.40
N ARG A 645 8.08 -11.78 14.06
CA ARG A 645 8.22 -10.99 12.83
C ARG A 645 9.39 -10.01 12.89
N LEU A 646 9.80 -9.60 14.08
CA LEU A 646 10.86 -8.62 14.32
C LEU A 646 12.22 -9.31 14.51
N THR A 647 12.27 -10.37 15.33
CA THR A 647 13.54 -11.05 15.66
C THR A 647 13.81 -12.29 14.78
N LYS A 648 12.80 -12.76 14.02
CA LYS A 648 12.81 -14.04 13.28
C LYS A 648 13.03 -15.28 14.15
N GLU A 649 13.09 -15.13 15.48
CA GLU A 649 13.25 -16.21 16.44
C GLU A 649 11.98 -17.04 16.57
N ARG A 650 12.13 -18.28 17.03
CA ARG A 650 11.03 -19.22 17.21
C ARG A 650 10.50 -19.14 18.64
N VAL A 651 9.32 -18.56 18.81
CA VAL A 651 8.64 -18.45 20.11
C VAL A 651 7.68 -19.62 20.28
N LEU A 652 7.87 -20.41 21.35
CA LEU A 652 6.96 -21.48 21.75
C LEU A 652 5.78 -20.90 22.53
N ALA A 653 4.65 -20.71 21.86
CA ALA A 653 3.43 -20.19 22.49
C ALA A 653 2.69 -21.25 23.32
N VAL A 654 2.80 -22.53 22.93
CA VAL A 654 2.27 -23.67 23.67
C VAL A 654 3.31 -24.79 23.59
N HIS A 655 3.60 -25.44 24.71
CA HIS A 655 4.64 -26.46 24.82
C HIS A 655 4.14 -27.61 25.69
N ASP A 656 3.85 -28.75 25.06
CA ASP A 656 3.49 -30.00 25.72
C ASP A 656 2.32 -29.89 26.71
N VAL A 657 1.21 -29.28 26.25
CA VAL A 657 0.00 -29.10 27.07
C VAL A 657 -0.88 -30.35 27.00
N SER A 658 -1.19 -30.93 28.16
CA SER A 658 -2.04 -32.10 28.31
C SER A 658 -3.02 -31.93 29.46
N PHE A 659 -4.30 -32.25 29.23
CA PHE A 659 -5.36 -32.29 30.25
C PHE A 659 -6.62 -32.98 29.69
N THR A 660 -7.51 -33.42 30.57
CA THR A 660 -8.85 -33.93 30.21
C THR A 660 -9.94 -33.10 30.88
N ALA A 661 -11.11 -33.06 30.26
CA ALA A 661 -12.32 -32.51 30.84
C ALA A 661 -13.43 -33.56 30.74
N GLU A 662 -13.97 -33.94 31.89
CA GLU A 662 -14.95 -35.01 32.05
C GLU A 662 -16.40 -34.47 31.93
N PRO A 663 -17.40 -35.35 31.74
CA PRO A 663 -18.80 -34.95 31.70
C PRO A 663 -19.23 -34.20 32.97
N GLY A 664 -20.01 -33.13 32.80
CA GLY A 664 -20.51 -32.31 33.90
C GLY A 664 -19.48 -31.36 34.55
N GLN A 665 -18.26 -31.28 34.01
CA GLN A 665 -17.24 -30.37 34.51
C GLN A 665 -17.33 -28.97 33.88
N VAL A 666 -17.08 -27.95 34.71
CA VAL A 666 -16.68 -26.62 34.26
C VAL A 666 -15.18 -26.51 34.52
N VAL A 667 -14.40 -26.53 33.46
CA VAL A 667 -12.93 -26.50 33.50
C VAL A 667 -12.42 -25.10 33.17
N GLY A 668 -11.69 -24.50 34.09
CA GLY A 668 -11.05 -23.20 33.91
C GLY A 668 -9.62 -23.34 33.39
N LEU A 669 -9.33 -22.87 32.17
CA LEU A 669 -7.97 -22.71 31.64
C LEU A 669 -7.41 -21.35 32.10
N LEU A 670 -6.51 -21.37 33.09
CA LEU A 670 -6.09 -20.18 33.82
C LEU A 670 -4.67 -19.75 33.49
N GLY A 671 -4.37 -18.47 33.64
CA GLY A 671 -3.01 -17.96 33.54
C GLY A 671 -2.96 -16.49 33.15
N PRO A 672 -1.79 -15.82 33.27
CA PRO A 672 -1.62 -14.45 32.84
C PRO A 672 -1.82 -14.31 31.32
N ASN A 673 -1.90 -13.06 30.86
CA ASN A 673 -1.84 -12.76 29.43
C ASN A 673 -0.53 -13.29 28.84
N GLY A 674 -0.60 -13.92 27.67
CA GLY A 674 0.55 -14.59 27.05
C GLY A 674 0.86 -16.01 27.56
N ALA A 675 0.07 -16.58 28.48
CA ALA A 675 0.28 -17.95 28.97
C ALA A 675 0.00 -19.07 27.94
N GLY A 676 -0.61 -18.76 26.78
CA GLY A 676 -0.94 -19.73 25.73
C GLY A 676 -2.41 -20.16 25.64
N LYS A 677 -3.30 -19.63 26.50
CA LYS A 677 -4.72 -20.01 26.62
C LYS A 677 -5.49 -19.97 25.28
N THR A 678 -5.56 -18.80 24.65
CA THR A 678 -6.25 -18.60 23.37
C THR A 678 -5.63 -19.45 22.26
N THR A 679 -4.31 -19.62 22.25
CA THR A 679 -3.61 -20.50 21.29
C THR A 679 -4.02 -21.96 21.47
N THR A 680 -4.13 -22.44 22.71
CA THR A 680 -4.66 -23.78 23.02
C THR A 680 -6.10 -23.91 22.53
N ILE A 681 -6.99 -22.97 22.87
CA ILE A 681 -8.40 -22.98 22.43
C ILE A 681 -8.54 -23.01 20.90
N ARG A 682 -7.78 -22.19 20.18
CA ARG A 682 -7.77 -22.19 18.70
C ARG A 682 -7.35 -23.54 18.11
N MET A 683 -6.42 -24.26 18.75
CA MET A 683 -6.06 -25.63 18.36
C MET A 683 -7.19 -26.63 18.63
N LEU A 684 -7.87 -26.52 19.77
CA LEU A 684 -9.04 -27.34 20.11
C LEU A 684 -10.21 -27.14 19.15
N MET A 685 -10.31 -25.97 18.53
CA MET A 685 -11.32 -25.65 17.52
C MET A 685 -10.90 -25.97 16.08
N GLY A 686 -9.69 -26.48 15.88
CA GLY A 686 -9.15 -26.73 14.54
C GLY A 686 -8.97 -25.45 13.71
N LEU A 687 -8.98 -24.26 14.33
CA LEU A 687 -8.72 -22.97 13.66
C LEU A 687 -7.24 -22.84 13.30
N ILE A 688 -6.36 -23.46 14.08
CA ILE A 688 -4.93 -23.56 13.80
C ILE A 688 -4.45 -25.00 13.99
N ARG A 689 -3.44 -25.40 13.21
CA ARG A 689 -2.83 -26.72 13.30
C ARG A 689 -1.72 -26.74 14.38
N PRO A 690 -1.72 -27.71 15.31
CA PRO A 690 -0.60 -27.92 16.23
C PRO A 690 0.66 -28.36 15.49
N ASP A 691 1.83 -27.96 15.99
CA ASP A 691 3.12 -28.41 15.46
C ASP A 691 3.47 -29.83 15.99
N ALA A 692 3.00 -30.17 17.20
CA ALA A 692 3.03 -31.51 17.78
C ALA A 692 1.85 -31.69 18.77
N GLY A 693 1.55 -32.94 19.15
CA GLY A 693 0.42 -33.29 20.01
C GLY A 693 -0.91 -33.41 19.27
N ARG A 694 -1.96 -33.79 20.00
CA ARG A 694 -3.32 -33.97 19.49
C ARG A 694 -4.38 -33.57 20.52
N ALA A 695 -5.54 -33.16 20.02
CA ALA A 695 -6.74 -33.00 20.82
C ALA A 695 -7.82 -33.95 20.32
N TYR A 696 -8.68 -34.39 21.23
CA TYR A 696 -9.76 -35.34 20.98
C TYR A 696 -11.05 -34.83 21.60
N VAL A 697 -12.15 -35.03 20.88
CA VAL A 697 -13.52 -34.82 21.38
C VAL A 697 -14.25 -36.15 21.23
N HIS A 698 -14.73 -36.72 22.34
CA HIS A 698 -15.32 -38.07 22.38
C HIS A 698 -14.45 -39.13 21.66
N GLY A 699 -13.15 -39.13 21.94
CA GLY A 699 -12.16 -40.04 21.34
C GLY A 699 -11.81 -39.77 19.87
N ARG A 700 -12.43 -38.79 19.22
CA ARG A 700 -12.17 -38.42 17.81
C ARG A 700 -11.20 -37.26 17.72
N THR A 701 -10.19 -37.40 16.87
CA THR A 701 -9.14 -36.39 16.70
C THR A 701 -9.71 -35.08 16.13
N VAL A 702 -9.39 -33.97 16.79
CA VAL A 702 -9.63 -32.61 16.33
C VAL A 702 -8.58 -32.22 15.28
N ARG A 703 -9.05 -31.68 14.17
CA ARG A 703 -8.24 -31.09 13.09
C ARG A 703 -9.08 -30.05 12.33
N PRO A 704 -8.47 -29.17 11.53
CA PRO A 704 -9.22 -28.27 10.67
C PRO A 704 -10.28 -29.02 9.84
N GLY A 705 -11.54 -28.59 9.95
CA GLY A 705 -12.69 -29.21 9.28
C GLY A 705 -13.11 -30.59 9.79
N ALA A 706 -12.67 -31.03 10.98
CA ALA A 706 -13.06 -32.33 11.53
C ALA A 706 -14.58 -32.40 11.78
N PRO A 707 -15.28 -33.48 11.34
CA PRO A 707 -16.72 -33.62 11.56
C PRO A 707 -17.15 -33.56 13.04
N VAL A 708 -16.27 -33.95 13.97
CA VAL A 708 -16.51 -33.89 15.41
C VAL A 708 -16.69 -32.47 15.92
N LEU A 709 -16.17 -31.45 15.25
CA LEU A 709 -16.37 -30.05 15.66
C LEU A 709 -17.84 -29.61 15.59
N ARG A 710 -18.71 -30.35 14.87
CA ARG A 710 -20.16 -30.11 14.88
C ARG A 710 -20.81 -30.36 16.24
N SER A 711 -20.17 -31.12 17.12
CA SER A 711 -20.64 -31.37 18.49
C SER A 711 -20.02 -30.43 19.52
N VAL A 712 -19.32 -29.38 19.09
CA VAL A 712 -18.66 -28.40 19.95
C VAL A 712 -19.21 -27.00 19.70
N GLY A 713 -19.63 -26.33 20.77
CA GLY A 713 -20.01 -24.92 20.77
C GLY A 713 -18.82 -24.06 21.15
N ALA A 714 -18.65 -22.90 20.52
CA ALA A 714 -17.50 -22.05 20.82
C ALA A 714 -17.79 -20.56 20.74
N LEU A 715 -17.14 -19.80 21.64
CA LEU A 715 -17.03 -18.35 21.59
C LEU A 715 -15.56 -17.98 21.76
N VAL A 716 -14.92 -17.50 20.69
CA VAL A 716 -13.50 -17.14 20.66
C VAL A 716 -13.39 -15.72 20.08
N GLU A 717 -12.69 -14.81 20.75
CA GLU A 717 -12.42 -13.42 20.32
C GLU A 717 -13.65 -12.48 20.17
N GLY A 718 -14.66 -12.64 21.02
CA GLY A 718 -15.80 -11.72 21.12
C GLY A 718 -16.79 -11.85 19.95
N PRO A 719 -18.08 -11.57 20.16
CA PRO A 719 -19.08 -11.85 19.13
C PRO A 719 -19.23 -10.70 18.10
N GLY A 720 -19.06 -11.02 16.82
CA GLY A 720 -19.33 -10.12 15.69
C GLY A 720 -20.79 -10.21 15.22
N PHE A 721 -21.68 -9.41 15.81
CA PHE A 721 -23.11 -9.39 15.44
C PHE A 721 -23.45 -8.28 14.46
N LEU A 722 -24.48 -8.51 13.64
CA LEU A 722 -25.09 -7.50 12.78
C LEU A 722 -25.93 -6.54 13.64
N PRO A 723 -25.55 -5.26 13.79
CA PRO A 723 -26.12 -4.35 14.78
C PRO A 723 -27.56 -3.93 14.47
N HIS A 724 -27.97 -4.00 13.20
CA HIS A 724 -29.31 -3.65 12.75
C HIS A 724 -30.34 -4.78 12.92
N LEU A 725 -29.88 -6.01 13.14
CA LEU A 725 -30.73 -7.18 13.41
C LEU A 725 -30.97 -7.34 14.91
N SER A 726 -32.08 -7.99 15.26
CA SER A 726 -32.36 -8.45 16.62
C SER A 726 -31.42 -9.57 17.05
N GLY A 727 -31.35 -9.85 18.36
CA GLY A 727 -30.58 -10.97 18.86
C GLY A 727 -31.04 -12.29 18.26
N GLU A 728 -32.35 -12.51 18.17
CA GLU A 728 -32.92 -13.71 17.57
C GLU A 728 -32.58 -13.85 16.07
N GLU A 729 -32.69 -12.77 15.30
CA GLU A 729 -32.32 -12.77 13.87
C GLU A 729 -30.82 -13.08 13.67
N ASN A 730 -29.94 -12.57 14.54
CA ASN A 730 -28.52 -12.91 14.50
C ASN A 730 -28.28 -14.42 14.75
N LEU A 731 -28.97 -15.02 15.72
CA LEU A 731 -28.85 -16.46 16.01
C LEU A 731 -29.37 -17.32 14.84
N ARG A 732 -30.50 -16.93 14.23
CA ARG A 732 -31.05 -17.62 13.06
C ARG A 732 -30.13 -17.54 11.85
N ALA A 733 -29.58 -16.35 11.57
CA ALA A 733 -28.61 -16.15 10.50
C ALA A 733 -27.35 -17.00 10.70
N TYR A 734 -26.82 -17.04 11.92
CA TYR A 734 -25.67 -17.88 12.27
C TYR A 734 -25.96 -19.37 12.04
N TRP A 735 -27.11 -19.88 12.53
CA TRP A 735 -27.47 -21.28 12.36
C TRP A 735 -27.66 -21.66 10.89
N ALA A 736 -28.32 -20.80 10.10
CA ALA A 736 -28.54 -21.01 8.68
C ALA A 736 -27.23 -21.19 7.90
N ALA A 737 -26.18 -20.44 8.26
CA ALA A 737 -24.84 -20.56 7.66
C ALA A 737 -24.18 -21.93 7.88
N THR A 738 -24.62 -22.70 8.89
CA THR A 738 -24.11 -24.07 9.12
C THR A 738 -24.70 -25.10 8.15
N GLY A 739 -25.78 -24.77 7.44
CA GLY A 739 -26.51 -25.68 6.56
C GLY A 739 -27.26 -26.81 7.27
N ARG A 740 -27.41 -26.74 8.59
CA ARG A 740 -28.10 -27.75 9.41
C ARG A 740 -29.61 -27.48 9.51
N PRO A 741 -30.44 -28.52 9.71
CA PRO A 741 -31.89 -28.34 9.91
C PRO A 741 -32.20 -27.38 11.06
N GLU A 742 -33.19 -26.51 10.90
CA GLU A 742 -33.55 -25.50 11.89
C GLU A 742 -34.02 -26.11 13.23
N GLN A 743 -34.67 -27.27 13.17
CA GLN A 743 -35.19 -27.98 14.35
C GLN A 743 -34.08 -28.47 15.29
N GLU A 744 -32.86 -28.63 14.77
CA GLU A 744 -31.69 -28.99 15.56
C GLU A 744 -31.12 -27.80 16.35
N ALA A 745 -31.47 -26.55 16.04
CA ALA A 745 -30.88 -25.36 16.65
C ALA A 745 -31.22 -25.18 18.13
N LYS A 746 -32.37 -25.71 18.57
CA LYS A 746 -32.88 -25.58 19.95
C LYS A 746 -33.03 -24.12 20.42
N PHE A 747 -33.46 -23.22 19.53
CA PHE A 747 -33.54 -21.77 19.80
C PHE A 747 -34.24 -21.40 21.12
N ASP A 748 -35.43 -21.94 21.38
CA ASP A 748 -36.20 -21.60 22.60
C ASP A 748 -35.46 -22.02 23.88
N GLU A 749 -34.83 -23.19 23.86
CA GLU A 749 -34.09 -23.72 25.00
C GLU A 749 -32.80 -22.92 25.24
N VAL A 750 -32.09 -22.56 24.17
CA VAL A 750 -30.87 -21.75 24.20
C VAL A 750 -31.15 -20.34 24.68
N LEU A 751 -32.20 -19.68 24.19
CA LEU A 751 -32.60 -18.34 24.62
C LEU A 751 -33.04 -18.30 26.09
N ARG A 752 -33.69 -19.37 26.55
CA ARG A 752 -34.06 -19.54 27.97
C ARG A 752 -32.81 -19.72 28.85
N ILE A 753 -31.85 -20.54 28.43
CA ILE A 753 -30.59 -20.77 29.17
C ILE A 753 -29.75 -19.49 29.21
N ALA A 754 -29.66 -18.74 28.11
CA ALA A 754 -28.88 -17.51 28.03
C ALA A 754 -29.50 -16.31 28.79
N ASP A 755 -30.72 -16.45 29.32
CA ASP A 755 -31.43 -15.45 30.12
C ASP A 755 -31.43 -14.05 29.46
N LEU A 756 -31.84 -13.99 28.18
CA LEU A 756 -31.98 -12.73 27.43
C LEU A 756 -33.41 -12.16 27.47
N GLY A 757 -34.39 -12.94 27.92
CA GLY A 757 -35.80 -12.53 28.03
C GLY A 757 -36.35 -11.88 26.75
N THR A 758 -37.16 -10.84 26.90
CA THR A 758 -37.70 -10.05 25.76
C THR A 758 -36.62 -9.24 25.02
N ALA A 759 -35.41 -9.15 25.58
CA ALA A 759 -34.35 -8.39 24.93
C ALA A 759 -33.91 -9.02 23.61
N ALA A 760 -34.04 -10.36 23.46
CA ALA A 760 -33.70 -11.09 22.24
C ALA A 760 -34.40 -10.55 20.96
N GLN A 761 -35.57 -9.93 21.11
CA GLN A 761 -36.36 -9.35 20.02
C GLN A 761 -35.93 -7.90 19.68
N ARG A 762 -35.06 -7.28 20.48
CA ARG A 762 -34.56 -5.92 20.23
C ARG A 762 -33.30 -5.96 19.38
N ARG A 763 -33.08 -4.91 18.58
CA ARG A 763 -31.87 -4.74 17.74
C ARG A 763 -30.59 -4.71 18.58
N VAL A 764 -29.56 -5.43 18.13
CA VAL A 764 -28.28 -5.59 18.86
C VAL A 764 -27.54 -4.26 19.03
N ARG A 765 -27.75 -3.25 18.17
CA ARG A 765 -27.17 -1.90 18.35
C ARG A 765 -27.47 -1.26 19.72
N GLY A 766 -28.57 -1.65 20.36
CA GLY A 766 -28.97 -1.15 21.68
C GLY A 766 -28.50 -2.02 22.85
N TYR A 767 -27.71 -3.06 22.61
CA TYR A 767 -27.29 -4.00 23.65
C TYR A 767 -26.09 -3.45 24.44
N SER A 768 -26.14 -3.61 25.77
CA SER A 768 -24.96 -3.45 26.62
C SER A 768 -23.90 -4.51 26.25
N HIS A 769 -22.67 -4.31 26.73
CA HIS A 769 -21.59 -5.30 26.57
C HIS A 769 -22.00 -6.67 27.13
N GLY A 770 -22.57 -6.72 28.34
CA GLY A 770 -23.05 -7.97 28.93
C GLY A 770 -24.19 -8.65 28.17
N MET A 771 -25.09 -7.88 27.55
CA MET A 771 -26.13 -8.45 26.69
C MET A 771 -25.56 -9.04 25.40
N ARG A 772 -24.55 -8.40 24.80
CA ARG A 772 -23.83 -8.96 23.65
C ARG A 772 -23.08 -10.24 24.03
N GLN A 773 -22.47 -10.25 25.22
CA GLN A 773 -21.77 -11.43 25.71
C GLN A 773 -22.70 -12.63 25.94
N ARG A 774 -23.87 -12.40 26.56
CA ARG A 774 -24.91 -13.43 26.71
C ARG A 774 -25.43 -13.94 25.36
N LEU A 775 -25.61 -13.05 24.39
CA LEU A 775 -25.98 -13.44 23.03
C LEU A 775 -24.88 -14.28 22.35
N GLY A 776 -23.61 -13.96 22.58
CA GLY A 776 -22.46 -14.75 22.08
C GLY A 776 -22.45 -16.17 22.65
N ILE A 777 -22.79 -16.32 23.93
CA ILE A 777 -22.90 -17.62 24.58
C ILE A 777 -24.13 -18.38 24.10
N ALA A 778 -25.26 -17.69 23.90
CA ALA A 778 -26.43 -18.27 23.25
C ALA A 778 -26.08 -18.84 21.86
N GLN A 779 -25.33 -18.07 21.05
CA GLN A 779 -24.84 -18.54 19.75
C GLN A 779 -23.98 -19.80 19.87
N ALA A 780 -23.06 -19.84 20.84
CA ALA A 780 -22.23 -21.02 21.10
C ALA A 780 -23.03 -22.24 21.59
N MET A 781 -24.18 -22.04 22.24
CA MET A 781 -25.06 -23.09 22.74
C MET A 781 -26.05 -23.63 21.70
N LEU A 782 -26.12 -23.05 20.50
CA LEU A 782 -27.03 -23.55 19.44
C LEU A 782 -26.78 -25.03 19.14
N GLY A 783 -27.85 -25.82 19.15
CA GLY A 783 -27.78 -27.28 19.04
C GLY A 783 -27.36 -28.02 20.31
N LEU A 784 -27.21 -27.32 21.44
CA LEU A 784 -26.87 -27.84 22.77
C LEU A 784 -25.68 -28.81 22.75
N PRO A 785 -24.51 -28.37 22.23
CA PRO A 785 -23.34 -29.21 22.10
C PRO A 785 -22.86 -29.76 23.44
N GLN A 786 -22.34 -30.99 23.43
CA GLN A 786 -21.85 -31.67 24.65
C GLN A 786 -20.59 -31.02 25.21
N VAL A 787 -19.83 -30.31 24.37
CA VAL A 787 -18.65 -29.53 24.76
C VAL A 787 -18.88 -28.07 24.38
N LEU A 788 -18.68 -27.17 25.34
CA LEU A 788 -18.73 -25.72 25.14
C LEU A 788 -17.37 -25.11 25.47
N ILE A 789 -16.76 -24.37 24.54
CA ILE A 789 -15.45 -23.73 24.74
C ILE A 789 -15.57 -22.20 24.66
N LEU A 790 -15.22 -21.50 25.73
CA LEU A 790 -15.42 -20.05 25.86
C LEU A 790 -14.09 -19.35 26.18
N ASP A 791 -13.67 -18.41 25.35
CA ASP A 791 -12.48 -17.58 25.61
C ASP A 791 -12.88 -16.29 26.33
N GLU A 792 -12.42 -16.13 27.57
CA GLU A 792 -12.70 -15.02 28.48
C GLU A 792 -14.17 -14.58 28.56
N PRO A 793 -15.11 -15.50 28.89
CA PRO A 793 -16.54 -15.21 28.81
C PRO A 793 -17.04 -14.12 29.77
N VAL A 794 -16.26 -13.79 30.81
CA VAL A 794 -16.63 -12.86 31.89
C VAL A 794 -15.92 -11.50 31.80
N ASN A 795 -15.06 -11.29 30.80
CA ASN A 795 -14.27 -10.08 30.69
C ASN A 795 -15.15 -8.85 30.36
N GLY A 796 -14.97 -7.76 31.10
CA GLY A 796 -15.73 -6.52 30.96
C GLY A 796 -17.17 -6.56 31.50
N LEU A 797 -17.55 -7.60 32.25
CA LEU A 797 -18.85 -7.71 32.91
C LEU A 797 -18.81 -7.11 34.33
N ASP A 798 -19.94 -6.56 34.79
CA ASP A 798 -20.11 -6.13 36.18
C ASP A 798 -20.35 -7.34 37.13
N PRO A 799 -20.13 -7.21 38.45
CA PRO A 799 -20.27 -8.34 39.38
C PRO A 799 -21.64 -9.06 39.34
N PRO A 800 -22.79 -8.37 39.22
CA PRO A 800 -24.08 -9.05 39.02
C PRO A 800 -24.16 -9.86 37.72
N GLN A 801 -23.63 -9.35 36.60
CA GLN A 801 -23.60 -10.06 35.32
C GLN A 801 -22.69 -11.29 35.37
N ILE A 802 -21.54 -11.19 36.05
CA ILE A 802 -20.62 -12.32 36.28
C ILE A 802 -21.32 -13.42 37.08
N LYS A 803 -21.99 -13.08 38.19
CA LYS A 803 -22.74 -14.05 39.01
C LYS A 803 -23.82 -14.76 38.20
N ALA A 804 -24.55 -14.02 37.36
CA ALA A 804 -25.57 -14.61 36.50
C ALA A 804 -24.95 -15.53 35.43
N MET A 805 -23.84 -15.12 34.83
CA MET A 805 -23.12 -15.93 33.84
C MET A 805 -22.64 -17.26 34.44
N ARG A 806 -22.09 -17.21 35.64
CA ARG A 806 -21.68 -18.39 36.40
C ARG A 806 -22.82 -19.39 36.56
N ALA A 807 -24.01 -18.92 36.94
CA ALA A 807 -25.18 -19.78 37.09
C ALA A 807 -25.53 -20.47 35.77
N VAL A 808 -25.53 -19.73 34.65
CA VAL A 808 -25.79 -20.27 33.32
C VAL A 808 -24.79 -21.37 32.93
N LEU A 809 -23.49 -21.17 33.17
CA LEU A 809 -22.46 -22.16 32.85
C LEU A 809 -22.54 -23.40 33.77
N ALA A 810 -22.83 -23.19 35.05
CA ALA A 810 -23.03 -24.26 36.02
C ALA A 810 -24.26 -25.11 35.67
N ASP A 811 -25.39 -24.49 35.34
CA ASP A 811 -26.62 -25.18 34.92
C ASP A 811 -26.41 -25.96 33.62
N TYR A 812 -25.66 -25.38 32.67
CA TYR A 812 -25.32 -26.05 31.42
C TYR A 812 -24.50 -27.32 31.66
N ALA A 813 -23.53 -27.26 32.59
CA ALA A 813 -22.71 -28.40 32.97
C ALA A 813 -23.48 -29.43 33.82
N ALA A 814 -24.34 -28.99 34.75
CA ALA A 814 -25.17 -29.86 35.59
C ALA A 814 -26.10 -30.77 34.77
N ALA A 815 -26.46 -30.36 33.55
CA ALA A 815 -27.18 -31.18 32.57
C ALA A 815 -26.31 -32.26 31.88
N GLY A 816 -25.10 -32.54 32.40
CA GLY A 816 -24.18 -33.57 31.90
C GLY A 816 -23.25 -33.11 30.78
N ARG A 817 -23.20 -31.81 30.47
CA ARG A 817 -22.35 -31.23 29.41
C ARG A 817 -21.04 -30.72 30.01
N THR A 818 -20.03 -30.51 29.18
CA THR A 818 -18.70 -30.05 29.63
C THR A 818 -18.45 -28.64 29.11
N VAL A 819 -17.98 -27.76 30.00
CA VAL A 819 -17.62 -26.38 29.67
C VAL A 819 -16.13 -26.19 29.91
N LEU A 820 -15.39 -25.75 28.88
CA LEU A 820 -14.03 -25.24 29.02
C LEU A 820 -14.08 -23.72 28.88
N LEU A 821 -13.63 -22.98 29.89
CA LEU A 821 -13.54 -21.53 29.81
C LEU A 821 -12.13 -21.05 30.10
N SER A 822 -11.64 -20.02 29.42
CA SER A 822 -10.40 -19.33 29.80
C SER A 822 -10.70 -18.15 30.73
N SER A 823 -9.80 -17.89 31.67
CA SER A 823 -9.86 -16.71 32.53
C SER A 823 -8.47 -16.31 33.03
N HIS A 824 -8.25 -15.01 33.24
CA HIS A 824 -7.10 -14.48 33.97
C HIS A 824 -7.49 -14.01 35.39
N LEU A 825 -8.78 -14.02 35.74
CA LEU A 825 -9.31 -13.62 37.04
C LEU A 825 -9.49 -14.85 37.93
N LEU A 826 -8.54 -15.09 38.83
CA LEU A 826 -8.47 -16.30 39.66
C LEU A 826 -9.61 -16.38 40.69
N GLY A 827 -9.95 -15.28 41.34
CA GLY A 827 -11.05 -15.25 42.31
C GLY A 827 -12.43 -15.57 41.72
N GLU A 828 -12.63 -15.33 40.42
CA GLU A 828 -13.89 -15.70 39.74
C GLU A 828 -13.96 -17.20 39.43
N VAL A 829 -12.81 -17.83 39.24
CA VAL A 829 -12.70 -19.22 38.83
C VAL A 829 -12.97 -20.16 39.98
N GLU A 830 -12.50 -19.82 41.18
CA GLU A 830 -12.79 -20.58 42.41
C GLU A 830 -14.29 -20.80 42.62
N LEU A 831 -15.09 -19.80 42.23
CA LEU A 831 -16.53 -19.83 42.42
C LEU A 831 -17.29 -20.42 41.22
N THR A 832 -16.67 -20.52 40.04
CA THR A 832 -17.33 -20.90 38.78
C THR A 832 -16.93 -22.27 38.27
N CYS A 833 -15.67 -22.67 38.45
CA CYS A 833 -15.12 -23.89 37.87
C CYS A 833 -15.07 -25.02 38.90
N SER A 834 -15.38 -26.25 38.47
CA SER A 834 -15.14 -27.44 39.28
C SER A 834 -13.69 -27.91 39.19
N HIS A 835 -13.04 -27.67 38.04
CA HIS A 835 -11.66 -28.07 37.77
C HIS A 835 -10.90 -26.92 37.11
N VAL A 836 -9.58 -26.90 37.27
CA VAL A 836 -8.72 -25.87 36.68
C VAL A 836 -7.49 -26.47 36.05
N VAL A 837 -7.00 -25.82 34.99
CA VAL A 837 -5.75 -26.08 34.31
C VAL A 837 -4.99 -24.76 34.27
N MET A 838 -4.02 -24.61 35.17
CA MET A 838 -3.19 -23.42 35.28
C MET A 838 -2.03 -23.47 34.30
N MET A 839 -1.93 -22.46 33.45
CA MET A 839 -0.90 -22.31 32.43
C MET A 839 0.02 -21.14 32.75
N ASN A 840 1.31 -21.32 32.47
CA ASN A 840 2.31 -20.25 32.48
C ASN A 840 3.32 -20.50 31.36
N ARG A 841 3.68 -19.45 30.61
CA ARG A 841 4.66 -19.50 29.49
C ARG A 841 4.46 -20.71 28.56
N GLY A 842 3.21 -20.99 28.19
CA GLY A 842 2.85 -22.07 27.26
C GLY A 842 2.80 -23.48 27.84
N ARG A 843 3.02 -23.68 29.15
CA ARG A 843 3.03 -25.00 29.81
C ARG A 843 1.95 -25.09 30.89
N VAL A 844 1.45 -26.31 31.14
CA VAL A 844 0.60 -26.60 32.31
C VAL A 844 1.48 -26.65 33.55
N VAL A 845 1.15 -25.83 34.55
CA VAL A 845 1.86 -25.75 35.84
C VAL A 845 1.15 -26.60 36.89
N LEU A 846 -0.19 -26.60 36.86
CA LEU A 846 -1.02 -27.33 37.80
C LEU A 846 -2.37 -27.65 37.15
N ALA A 847 -2.93 -28.83 37.42
CA ALA A 847 -4.27 -29.19 36.99
C ALA A 847 -4.95 -30.08 38.04
N GLY A 848 -6.26 -29.91 38.25
CA GLY A 848 -7.03 -30.69 39.22
C GLY A 848 -8.38 -30.08 39.60
N SER A 849 -9.07 -30.72 40.53
CA SER A 849 -10.30 -30.18 41.14
C SER A 849 -9.97 -28.94 41.98
N VAL A 850 -10.83 -27.91 41.90
CA VAL A 850 -10.65 -26.69 42.70
C VAL A 850 -10.58 -27.02 44.20
N VAL A 851 -11.51 -27.85 44.69
CA VAL A 851 -11.58 -28.24 46.11
C VAL A 851 -10.30 -28.93 46.56
N GLU A 852 -9.83 -29.90 45.78
CA GLU A 852 -8.62 -30.66 46.08
C GLU A 852 -7.39 -29.74 46.13
N LEU A 853 -7.28 -28.80 45.18
CA LEU A 853 -6.15 -27.89 45.12
C LEU A 853 -6.17 -26.87 46.27
N THR A 854 -7.34 -26.34 46.65
CA THR A 854 -7.46 -25.43 47.80
C THR A 854 -7.20 -26.13 49.12
N GLU A 855 -7.70 -27.36 49.31
CA GLU A 855 -7.50 -28.14 50.54
C GLU A 855 -6.05 -28.62 50.68
N ARG A 856 -5.44 -29.09 49.59
CA ARG A 856 -4.05 -29.58 49.59
C ARG A 856 -3.05 -28.49 49.96
N HIS A 857 -3.33 -27.25 49.59
CA HIS A 857 -2.42 -26.12 49.79
C HIS A 857 -2.82 -25.20 50.97
N ASP A 858 -3.97 -25.45 51.61
CA ASP A 858 -4.55 -24.67 52.71
C ASP A 858 -4.60 -23.16 52.42
N ARG A 859 -4.89 -22.81 51.15
CA ARG A 859 -4.82 -21.44 50.61
C ARG A 859 -5.78 -21.26 49.44
N PRO A 860 -6.23 -20.02 49.15
CA PRO A 860 -6.94 -19.70 47.91
C PRO A 860 -6.11 -20.06 46.66
N LEU A 861 -6.76 -20.44 45.55
CA LEU A 861 -6.12 -20.75 44.28
C LEU A 861 -5.27 -19.59 43.76
N GLU A 862 -5.66 -18.36 44.06
CA GLU A 862 -4.88 -17.18 43.68
C GLU A 862 -3.47 -17.19 44.30
N GLU A 863 -3.37 -17.48 45.61
CA GLU A 863 -2.07 -17.57 46.28
C GLU A 863 -1.25 -18.78 45.80
N VAL A 864 -1.92 -19.91 45.55
CA VAL A 864 -1.27 -21.11 45.01
C VAL A 864 -0.66 -20.82 43.63
N PHE A 865 -1.42 -20.14 42.76
CA PHE A 865 -0.96 -19.78 41.42
C PHE A 865 0.20 -18.78 41.47
N LEU A 866 0.06 -17.69 42.23
CA LEU A 866 1.10 -16.66 42.35
C LEU A 866 2.43 -17.24 42.83
N ARG A 867 2.40 -18.19 43.77
CA ARG A 867 3.61 -18.87 44.24
C ARG A 867 4.28 -19.75 43.18
N LEU A 868 3.50 -20.31 42.27
CA LEU A 868 4.01 -21.19 41.20
C LEU A 868 4.53 -20.43 39.97
N ILE A 869 4.14 -19.17 39.81
CA ILE A 869 4.58 -18.32 38.68
C ILE A 869 5.61 -17.25 39.05
N THR A 870 5.76 -16.94 40.34
CA THR A 870 6.82 -16.06 40.86
C THR A 870 8.08 -16.91 41.11
N PRO A 871 9.26 -16.51 40.62
CA PRO A 871 10.50 -17.29 40.77
C PRO A 871 10.95 -17.47 42.22
#